data_AF-A2DRN3-F1
#
_entry.id   AF-A2DRN3-F1
#
_cell.length_a   1.000
_cell.length_b   1.000
_cell.length_c   1.000
_cell.angle_alpha   90.00
_cell.angle_beta   90.00
_cell.angle_gamma   90.00
#
_symmetry.space_group_name_H-M   'P 1'
#
loop_
_entity.id
_entity.type
_entity.pdbx_description
1 polymer ?
#
loop_
_entity_poly.entity_id
_entity_poly.type
_entity_poly.pdbx_seq_one_letter_code
_entity_poly.pdbx_strand_id
1 'polypeptide(L)'
;MSTCDNLPFLNNSLFSGCSRLETITLPSKIKQIKYGCFYNTDSLKSIVIPDSVEYLYYTSSDGTVFSRGLELVTISRNSNLTTIGDNVFSYTKLKYIFIPRYTRTISFSAINVKTLEKIEIDERNPYYSSDGITIFSGENNNTLNFVIPSIKYEYSIPLFVTQLGGSCMRSYQYNSLAIHDNVEIISAHSFSASNLINFSFPPNIQYIENGVFQYCARLETVTLTENIKGIHTGAFRLCTNLKNIVLPSSLLYINESAFYSCKSLKTLTLPQSLQNIGPTVFYGCTNLIIDTSHNPNFNITHDMLFSEQKEHLTEYFSSDPNNEIHIPSTCKYINKGVFNKKQFKSITFDGNTLISILNYAFLSSTIKTIILPESLQSLGSECFMDCVNLTSVVFNGNNINTIPDKCFMNCVQLTDINIPHSIEVIGQYAFYGCNNIGDIGISSSNIKNIGMYCFSNSGLRTFINYHMVEDLDYTYNIFEGCHSLDEVKLNASIVPKYCFYNCSSLSKLTLLEGVSSIEDFALLYCKSLSTIIIPDSLTTINNFAFFYCNSLSSFLLGAHSLLNIVYGGAFIGCENLVTINASLSPFHRFSNGALTDFNETNLITFLPSSKATTFVVPQTMISIGNYAFMSCNNLIRVIFSGNKLEQIGYQSFKDCKKLSFVFVMSSNLESIGVEAFIGCPLLTRCGSIFCLPQKFQYFIDRGIPAISLKDECSDSQLSCIPNKYSISDFANTLIYIFILI
;
A
#
# COMPACT_ATOMS: atom_id res chain seq x y z
N MET A 1 -17.20 26.15 14.60
CA MET A 1 -17.64 24.74 14.73
C MET A 1 -18.86 24.61 15.64
N SER A 2 -18.93 25.29 16.78
CA SER A 2 -20.03 25.20 17.75
C SER A 2 -21.44 25.49 17.21
N THR A 3 -21.57 26.21 16.10
CA THR A 3 -22.85 26.54 15.43
C THR A 3 -23.31 25.50 14.38
N CYS A 4 -22.54 24.43 14.17
CA CYS A 4 -22.86 23.39 13.18
C CYS A 4 -23.89 22.38 13.73
N ASP A 5 -25.17 22.74 13.65
CA ASP A 5 -26.28 21.94 14.20
C ASP A 5 -26.62 20.66 13.43
N ASN A 6 -26.21 20.57 12.16
CA ASN A 6 -26.53 19.44 11.28
C ASN A 6 -25.41 18.39 11.21
N LEU A 7 -24.33 18.54 11.99
CA LEU A 7 -23.19 17.63 11.95
C LEU A 7 -23.47 16.40 12.85
N PRO A 8 -23.59 15.18 12.29
CA PRO A 8 -23.98 14.01 13.09
C PRO A 8 -22.81 13.35 13.84
N PHE A 9 -21.56 13.47 13.33
CA PHE A 9 -20.37 12.86 13.92
C PHE A 9 -19.08 13.58 13.52
N LEU A 10 -17.99 13.31 14.25
CA LEU A 10 -16.61 13.67 13.90
C LEU A 10 -15.81 12.39 13.61
N ASN A 11 -15.07 12.30 12.50
CA ASN A 11 -14.30 11.11 12.11
C ASN A 11 -13.10 11.44 11.21
N ASN A 12 -12.49 10.41 10.59
CA ASN A 12 -11.52 10.55 9.49
C ASN A 12 -10.34 11.46 9.83
N SER A 13 -9.79 11.34 11.05
CA SER A 13 -8.59 12.11 11.40
C SER A 13 -8.78 13.63 11.26
N LEU A 14 -10.01 14.14 11.48
CA LEU A 14 -10.42 15.52 11.19
C LEU A 14 -9.47 16.60 11.75
N PHE A 15 -8.96 16.44 12.97
CA PHE A 15 -7.96 17.33 13.58
C PHE A 15 -6.62 16.62 13.80
N SER A 16 -6.39 15.52 13.10
CA SER A 16 -5.15 14.77 13.24
C SER A 16 -3.95 15.63 12.82
N GLY A 17 -2.91 15.64 13.66
CA GLY A 17 -1.69 16.43 13.40
C GLY A 17 -1.84 17.93 13.63
N CYS A 18 -2.99 18.42 14.10
CA CYS A 18 -3.16 19.80 14.57
C CYS A 18 -2.40 20.03 15.89
N SER A 19 -1.07 19.95 15.87
CA SER A 19 -0.20 19.95 17.06
C SER A 19 -0.25 21.23 17.89
N ARG A 20 -0.74 22.34 17.32
CA ARG A 20 -0.93 23.64 17.99
C ARG A 20 -2.38 23.88 18.48
N LEU A 21 -3.29 22.93 18.32
CA LEU A 21 -4.67 23.07 18.80
C LEU A 21 -4.69 23.00 20.32
N GLU A 22 -4.94 24.12 20.99
CA GLU A 22 -4.97 24.19 22.47
C GLU A 22 -6.37 23.97 23.06
N THR A 23 -7.40 24.44 22.37
CA THR A 23 -8.81 24.38 22.81
C THR A 23 -9.74 24.14 21.63
N ILE A 24 -10.85 23.44 21.88
CA ILE A 24 -11.94 23.28 20.90
C ILE A 24 -13.30 23.23 21.61
N THR A 25 -14.32 23.83 20.99
CA THR A 25 -15.71 23.71 21.40
C THR A 25 -16.46 22.86 20.37
N LEU A 26 -16.94 21.69 20.81
CA LEU A 26 -17.67 20.76 19.95
C LEU A 26 -19.12 21.21 19.73
N PRO A 27 -19.75 20.91 18.58
CA PRO A 27 -21.16 21.21 18.37
C PRO A 27 -22.06 20.43 19.33
N SER A 28 -23.15 21.04 19.77
CA SER A 28 -24.01 20.50 20.85
C SER A 28 -24.92 19.34 20.46
N LYS A 29 -25.03 19.03 19.15
CA LYS A 29 -25.93 18.00 18.61
C LYS A 29 -25.20 16.77 18.05
N ILE A 30 -23.86 16.75 18.06
CA ILE A 30 -23.09 15.60 17.54
C ILE A 30 -23.40 14.33 18.33
N LYS A 31 -23.47 13.19 17.64
CA LYS A 31 -23.77 11.90 18.28
C LYS A 31 -22.52 11.04 18.48
N GLN A 32 -21.47 11.24 17.69
CA GLN A 32 -20.31 10.35 17.70
C GLN A 32 -19.00 11.12 17.54
N ILE A 33 -17.96 10.69 18.26
CA ILE A 33 -16.57 11.06 18.01
C ILE A 33 -15.82 9.77 17.70
N LYS A 34 -15.36 9.65 16.46
CA LYS A 34 -14.73 8.45 15.91
C LYS A 34 -13.20 8.56 15.89
N TYR A 35 -12.58 7.48 15.45
CA TYR A 35 -11.14 7.26 15.36
C TYR A 35 -10.36 8.40 14.72
N GLY A 36 -9.11 8.58 15.17
CA GLY A 36 -8.16 9.56 14.64
C GLY A 36 -8.53 11.03 14.87
N CYS A 37 -9.76 11.35 15.30
CA CYS A 37 -10.31 12.70 15.27
C CYS A 37 -9.39 13.74 15.93
N PHE A 38 -8.75 13.41 17.05
CA PHE A 38 -7.79 14.27 17.75
C PHE A 38 -6.42 13.59 17.90
N TYR A 39 -6.03 12.73 16.97
CA TYR A 39 -4.71 12.10 16.99
C TYR A 39 -3.57 13.13 16.78
N ASN A 40 -2.44 13.01 17.48
CA ASN A 40 -1.33 13.97 17.42
C ASN A 40 -1.71 15.45 17.69
N THR A 41 -2.74 15.70 18.51
CA THR A 41 -3.13 17.03 19.01
C THR A 41 -2.48 17.35 20.36
N ASP A 42 -1.15 17.36 20.41
CA ASP A 42 -0.43 17.32 21.70
C ASP A 42 -0.57 18.58 22.58
N SER A 43 -1.01 19.70 22.01
CA SER A 43 -1.32 20.93 22.77
C SER A 43 -2.73 20.93 23.36
N LEU A 44 -3.63 20.02 22.94
CA LEU A 44 -5.00 19.97 23.42
C LEU A 44 -5.03 19.31 24.80
N LYS A 45 -5.08 20.14 25.85
CA LYS A 45 -5.01 19.67 27.24
C LYS A 45 -6.36 19.28 27.83
N SER A 46 -7.45 19.86 27.34
CA SER A 46 -8.79 19.59 27.87
C SER A 46 -9.86 19.57 26.80
N ILE A 47 -10.86 18.71 26.97
CA ILE A 47 -12.05 18.68 26.10
C ILE A 47 -13.33 18.45 26.90
N VAL A 48 -14.42 19.08 26.46
CA VAL A 48 -15.77 18.84 26.97
C VAL A 48 -16.53 18.00 25.95
N ILE A 49 -17.06 16.86 26.38
CA ILE A 49 -17.88 15.98 25.55
C ILE A 49 -19.35 16.43 25.68
N PRO A 50 -20.01 16.87 24.59
CA PRO A 50 -21.41 17.27 24.63
C PRO A 50 -22.33 16.14 25.09
N ASP A 51 -23.41 16.48 25.81
CA ASP A 51 -24.37 15.51 26.34
C ASP A 51 -25.09 14.71 25.24
N SER A 52 -25.10 15.21 23.99
CA SER A 52 -25.65 14.53 22.84
C SER A 52 -24.80 13.34 22.35
N VAL A 53 -23.53 13.26 22.73
CA VAL A 53 -22.63 12.19 22.27
C VAL A 53 -23.05 10.86 22.89
N GLU A 54 -23.27 9.88 22.04
CA GLU A 54 -23.65 8.52 22.41
C GLU A 54 -22.49 7.53 22.26
N TYR A 55 -21.52 7.83 21.38
CA TYR A 55 -20.41 6.93 21.04
C TYR A 55 -19.06 7.66 20.97
N LEU A 56 -18.09 7.16 21.73
CA LEU A 56 -16.66 7.40 21.51
C LEU A 56 -16.07 6.11 20.93
N TYR A 57 -15.58 6.11 19.69
CA TYR A 57 -15.27 4.85 18.99
C TYR A 57 -13.95 4.89 18.23
N TYR A 58 -13.20 3.79 18.26
CA TYR A 58 -11.95 3.59 17.55
C TYR A 58 -12.05 2.38 16.60
N THR A 59 -11.45 2.51 15.40
CA THR A 59 -11.10 1.39 14.51
C THR A 59 -9.61 1.44 14.21
N SER A 60 -9.01 0.28 14.02
CA SER A 60 -7.58 0.01 14.22
C SER A 60 -6.58 0.64 13.23
N SER A 61 -7.00 1.49 12.30
CA SER A 61 -6.13 2.01 11.22
C SER A 61 -5.52 3.39 11.45
N ASP A 62 -6.17 4.30 12.19
CA ASP A 62 -5.89 5.75 12.11
C ASP A 62 -5.45 6.41 13.44
N GLY A 63 -5.05 5.60 14.42
CA GLY A 63 -4.63 6.09 15.74
C GLY A 63 -5.78 6.45 16.70
N THR A 64 -5.45 6.61 17.98
CA THR A 64 -6.41 6.80 19.08
C THR A 64 -7.32 8.02 18.84
N VAL A 65 -8.53 8.00 19.43
CA VAL A 65 -9.47 9.13 19.30
C VAL A 65 -8.85 10.42 19.88
N PHE A 66 -8.20 10.32 21.04
CA PHE A 66 -7.51 11.43 21.71
C PHE A 66 -6.00 11.20 21.80
N SER A 67 -5.21 12.28 21.76
CA SER A 67 -3.73 12.24 21.79
C SER A 67 -3.13 12.30 23.21
N ARG A 68 -1.80 12.16 23.29
CA ARG A 68 -0.97 12.16 24.50
C ARG A 68 -0.98 13.48 25.28
N GLY A 69 -1.47 14.57 24.68
CA GLY A 69 -1.59 15.88 25.32
C GLY A 69 -2.76 15.99 26.32
N LEU A 70 -3.79 15.17 26.17
CA LEU A 70 -5.05 15.34 26.89
C LEU A 70 -4.92 15.02 28.38
N GLU A 71 -5.14 16.01 29.24
CA GLU A 71 -5.04 15.92 30.71
C GLU A 71 -6.41 15.91 31.40
N LEU A 72 -7.45 16.46 30.74
CA LEU A 72 -8.82 16.51 31.27
C LEU A 72 -9.88 16.21 30.20
N VAL A 73 -10.79 15.30 30.51
CA VAL A 73 -12.04 15.09 29.75
C VAL A 73 -13.23 15.37 30.66
N THR A 74 -14.12 16.26 30.23
CA THR A 74 -15.34 16.60 30.98
C THR A 74 -16.54 15.90 30.34
N ILE A 75 -17.18 15.02 31.11
CA ILE A 75 -18.41 14.32 30.74
C ILE A 75 -19.46 14.64 31.82
N SER A 76 -20.63 15.14 31.41
CA SER A 76 -21.72 15.51 32.32
C SER A 76 -22.43 14.28 32.91
N ARG A 77 -23.06 14.44 34.08
CA ARG A 77 -24.01 13.44 34.65
C ARG A 77 -25.27 13.23 33.80
N ASN A 78 -25.55 14.14 32.86
CA ASN A 78 -26.68 14.05 31.93
C ASN A 78 -26.26 13.52 30.54
N SER A 79 -25.01 13.10 30.37
CA SER A 79 -24.50 12.61 29.10
C SER A 79 -25.25 11.37 28.60
N ASN A 80 -25.57 11.34 27.30
CA ASN A 80 -26.15 10.19 26.61
C ASN A 80 -25.11 9.14 26.19
N LEU A 81 -23.88 9.23 26.69
CA LEU A 81 -22.80 8.33 26.29
C LEU A 81 -23.13 6.89 26.66
N THR A 82 -23.24 6.04 25.64
CA THR A 82 -23.54 4.61 25.81
C THR A 82 -22.32 3.72 25.65
N THR A 83 -21.35 4.14 24.82
CA THR A 83 -20.18 3.33 24.45
C THR A 83 -18.88 4.13 24.49
N ILE A 84 -17.86 3.56 25.15
CA ILE A 84 -16.46 3.95 25.06
C ILE A 84 -15.69 2.79 24.43
N GLY A 85 -15.29 2.95 23.16
CA GLY A 85 -14.62 1.91 22.37
C GLY A 85 -13.15 1.73 22.71
N ASP A 86 -12.48 0.87 21.94
CA ASP A 86 -11.07 0.53 22.11
C ASP A 86 -10.15 1.75 22.10
N ASN A 87 -9.13 1.77 22.95
CA ASN A 87 -8.06 2.77 22.95
C ASN A 87 -8.47 4.26 22.88
N VAL A 88 -9.72 4.63 23.19
CA VAL A 88 -10.23 6.01 23.08
C VAL A 88 -9.34 6.99 23.86
N PHE A 89 -8.97 6.61 25.09
CA PHE A 89 -8.14 7.41 25.98
C PHE A 89 -6.72 6.85 26.14
N SER A 90 -6.32 5.84 25.35
CA SER A 90 -4.99 5.25 25.46
C SER A 90 -3.89 6.30 25.29
N TYR A 91 -2.87 6.24 26.15
CA TYR A 91 -1.69 7.12 26.13
C TYR A 91 -1.94 8.60 26.45
N THR A 92 -3.16 8.97 26.84
CA THR A 92 -3.47 10.31 27.36
C THR A 92 -2.79 10.56 28.73
N LYS A 93 -2.91 11.78 29.24
CA LYS A 93 -2.45 12.21 30.57
C LYS A 93 -3.61 12.41 31.56
N LEU A 94 -4.76 11.78 31.32
CA LEU A 94 -5.92 11.93 32.18
C LEU A 94 -5.61 11.49 33.61
N LYS A 95 -5.95 12.33 34.57
CA LYS A 95 -5.90 12.00 36.01
C LYS A 95 -7.22 11.49 36.57
N TYR A 96 -8.32 11.81 35.90
CA TYR A 96 -9.67 11.50 36.32
C TYR A 96 -10.52 11.10 35.12
N ILE A 97 -11.41 10.13 35.31
CA ILE A 97 -12.45 9.79 34.35
C ILE A 97 -13.79 9.59 35.05
N PHE A 98 -14.85 10.13 34.44
CA PHE A 98 -16.23 9.97 34.87
C PHE A 98 -17.00 9.10 33.86
N ILE A 99 -17.70 8.08 34.35
CA ILE A 99 -18.56 7.20 33.55
C ILE A 99 -20.03 7.55 33.83
N PRO A 100 -20.79 8.08 32.85
CA PRO A 100 -22.16 8.52 33.05
C PRO A 100 -23.17 7.35 33.10
N ARG A 101 -24.40 7.67 33.51
CA ARG A 101 -25.51 6.72 33.75
C ARG A 101 -25.75 5.71 32.62
N TYR A 102 -25.72 6.14 31.36
CA TYR A 102 -26.14 5.31 30.22
C TYR A 102 -25.01 4.50 29.59
N THR A 103 -23.77 4.66 30.09
CA THR A 103 -22.63 3.92 29.56
C THR A 103 -22.76 2.46 29.93
N ARG A 104 -23.03 1.64 28.93
CA ARG A 104 -23.24 0.18 29.04
C ARG A 104 -22.13 -0.63 28.39
N THR A 105 -21.22 0.03 27.67
CA THR A 105 -20.08 -0.62 27.04
C THR A 105 -18.83 0.24 27.20
N ILE A 106 -17.87 -0.29 27.94
CA ILE A 106 -16.51 0.22 28.02
C ILE A 106 -15.63 -0.92 27.49
N SER A 107 -14.92 -0.68 26.39
CA SER A 107 -13.90 -1.64 25.97
C SER A 107 -12.86 -1.79 27.07
N PHE A 108 -12.48 -3.03 27.32
CA PHE A 108 -11.33 -3.44 28.08
C PHE A 108 -10.03 -2.66 27.78
N SER A 109 -9.85 -2.20 26.55
CA SER A 109 -8.69 -1.41 26.13
C SER A 109 -8.93 0.11 26.07
N ALA A 110 -10.14 0.57 26.42
CA ALA A 110 -10.56 1.97 26.28
C ALA A 110 -9.69 2.95 27.06
N ILE A 111 -9.24 2.54 28.25
CA ILE A 111 -8.60 3.39 29.25
C ILE A 111 -7.20 2.82 29.55
N ASN A 112 -6.22 3.05 28.68
CA ASN A 112 -4.81 2.73 28.97
C ASN A 112 -4.05 4.01 29.34
N VAL A 113 -4.24 4.47 30.58
CA VAL A 113 -3.75 5.77 31.07
C VAL A 113 -2.88 5.58 32.30
N LYS A 114 -1.56 5.75 32.15
CA LYS A 114 -0.58 5.57 33.25
C LYS A 114 -0.68 6.62 34.36
N THR A 115 -1.27 7.76 34.06
CA THR A 115 -1.39 8.93 34.95
C THR A 115 -2.74 9.01 35.64
N LEU A 116 -3.66 8.07 35.37
CA LEU A 116 -4.99 8.07 35.97
C LEU A 116 -4.86 7.85 37.46
N GLU A 117 -5.54 8.65 38.27
CA GLU A 117 -5.46 8.64 39.74
C GLU A 117 -6.83 8.32 40.38
N LYS A 118 -7.94 8.63 39.68
CA LYS A 118 -9.31 8.41 40.18
C LYS A 118 -10.29 8.01 39.07
N ILE A 119 -11.20 7.11 39.39
CA ILE A 119 -12.37 6.77 38.59
C ILE A 119 -13.63 7.14 39.37
N GLU A 120 -14.63 7.67 38.67
CA GLU A 120 -15.97 7.86 39.23
C GLU A 120 -17.00 7.33 38.24
N ILE A 121 -17.98 6.60 38.76
CA ILE A 121 -19.12 6.09 37.99
C ILE A 121 -20.38 6.71 38.58
N ASP A 122 -21.29 7.16 37.71
CA ASP A 122 -22.60 7.65 38.13
C ASP A 122 -23.33 6.57 38.93
N GLU A 123 -23.82 6.90 40.13
CA GLU A 123 -24.54 5.98 41.01
C GLU A 123 -25.80 5.35 40.37
N ARG A 124 -26.33 5.97 39.31
CA ARG A 124 -27.49 5.49 38.55
C ARG A 124 -27.10 4.55 37.41
N ASN A 125 -25.81 4.32 37.16
CA ASN A 125 -25.33 3.39 36.13
C ASN A 125 -25.56 1.94 36.59
N PRO A 126 -26.41 1.14 35.90
CA PRO A 126 -26.73 -0.21 36.32
C PRO A 126 -25.72 -1.26 35.82
N TYR A 127 -24.74 -0.88 35.00
CA TYR A 127 -23.83 -1.80 34.30
C TYR A 127 -22.45 -1.87 34.93
N TYR A 128 -22.01 -0.78 35.57
CA TYR A 128 -20.69 -0.66 36.15
C TYR A 128 -20.74 -0.09 37.57
N SER A 129 -19.80 -0.53 38.40
CA SER A 129 -19.53 0.05 39.72
C SER A 129 -18.03 0.27 39.91
N SER A 130 -17.64 1.02 40.94
CA SER A 130 -16.25 1.34 41.22
C SER A 130 -15.99 1.52 42.71
N ASP A 131 -14.78 1.13 43.14
CA ASP A 131 -14.20 1.45 44.45
C ASP A 131 -13.35 2.74 44.43
N GLY A 132 -13.37 3.47 43.30
CA GLY A 132 -12.58 4.68 43.06
C GLY A 132 -11.30 4.47 42.25
N ILE A 133 -10.82 3.23 42.14
CA ILE A 133 -9.61 2.86 41.39
C ILE A 133 -9.82 1.69 40.41
N THR A 134 -10.93 0.97 40.55
CA THR A 134 -11.28 -0.21 39.78
C THR A 134 -12.66 -0.03 39.15
N ILE A 135 -12.87 -0.55 37.95
CA ILE A 135 -14.20 -0.67 37.31
C ILE A 135 -14.62 -2.13 37.37
N PHE A 136 -15.77 -2.38 37.99
CA PHE A 136 -16.41 -3.69 38.01
C PHE A 136 -17.65 -3.72 37.13
N SER A 137 -17.99 -4.89 36.59
CA SER A 137 -19.22 -5.16 35.83
C SER A 137 -19.66 -6.61 36.04
N GLY A 138 -20.70 -7.04 35.32
CA GLY A 138 -21.23 -8.39 35.39
C GLY A 138 -22.24 -8.56 36.52
N GLU A 139 -22.76 -9.78 36.65
CA GLU A 139 -23.71 -10.10 37.72
C GLU A 139 -23.02 -9.98 39.07
N ASN A 140 -23.58 -9.17 39.97
CA ASN A 140 -23.00 -8.89 41.28
C ASN A 140 -21.57 -8.32 41.25
N ASN A 141 -21.19 -7.61 40.17
CA ASN A 141 -19.86 -7.01 40.00
C ASN A 141 -18.71 -8.04 39.93
N ASN A 142 -18.98 -9.26 39.50
CA ASN A 142 -18.00 -10.35 39.48
C ASN A 142 -16.88 -10.20 38.43
N THR A 143 -16.94 -9.21 37.54
CA THR A 143 -15.93 -8.96 36.50
C THR A 143 -15.15 -7.69 36.78
N LEU A 144 -13.82 -7.80 36.87
CA LEU A 144 -12.90 -6.67 36.96
C LEU A 144 -12.51 -6.22 35.54
N ASN A 145 -12.93 -5.02 35.14
CA ASN A 145 -12.75 -4.50 33.77
C ASN A 145 -11.49 -3.66 33.63
N PHE A 146 -11.13 -2.94 34.69
CA PHE A 146 -9.98 -2.04 34.67
C PHE A 146 -9.55 -1.71 36.10
N VAL A 147 -8.25 -1.72 36.36
CA VAL A 147 -7.62 -1.20 37.57
C VAL A 147 -6.65 -0.11 37.16
N ILE A 148 -6.66 1.01 37.88
CA ILE A 148 -5.69 2.08 37.70
C ILE A 148 -4.26 1.50 37.81
N PRO A 149 -3.39 1.66 36.79
CA PRO A 149 -2.04 1.13 36.85
C PRO A 149 -1.12 1.88 37.84
N SER A 150 -1.48 3.10 38.23
CA SER A 150 -0.66 4.03 39.03
C SER A 150 -0.83 3.90 40.55
N ILE A 151 -1.56 2.88 41.03
CA ILE A 151 -1.80 2.69 42.47
C ILE A 151 -0.49 2.70 43.27
N LYS A 152 -0.53 3.00 44.57
CA LYS A 152 0.67 3.19 45.42
C LYS A 152 1.05 1.96 46.25
N TYR A 153 0.32 0.87 46.08
CA TYR A 153 0.45 -0.36 46.85
C TYR A 153 0.07 -1.56 45.98
N GLU A 154 0.41 -2.75 46.48
CA GLU A 154 -0.01 -4.01 45.88
C GLU A 154 -1.53 -4.16 45.87
N TYR A 155 -2.10 -4.44 44.69
CA TYR A 155 -3.53 -4.68 44.56
C TYR A 155 -3.89 -6.10 45.00
N SER A 156 -5.02 -6.23 45.70
CA SER A 156 -5.64 -7.51 46.02
C SER A 156 -6.97 -7.61 45.29
N ILE A 157 -7.14 -8.66 44.49
CA ILE A 157 -8.40 -8.91 43.78
C ILE A 157 -9.49 -9.21 44.83
N PRO A 158 -10.63 -8.49 44.82
CA PRO A 158 -11.71 -8.73 45.77
C PRO A 158 -12.34 -10.12 45.61
N LEU A 159 -12.67 -10.79 46.71
CA LEU A 159 -13.19 -12.18 46.73
C LEU A 159 -14.44 -12.45 45.87
N PHE A 160 -15.22 -11.41 45.57
CA PHE A 160 -16.42 -11.52 44.71
C PHE A 160 -16.09 -11.52 43.20
N VAL A 161 -14.86 -11.17 42.82
CA VAL A 161 -14.42 -11.14 41.43
C VAL A 161 -14.04 -12.54 40.98
N THR A 162 -14.79 -13.10 40.03
CA THR A 162 -14.48 -14.40 39.43
C THR A 162 -13.91 -14.27 38.01
N GLN A 163 -13.95 -13.08 37.42
CA GLN A 163 -13.49 -12.84 36.05
C GLN A 163 -12.58 -11.61 35.95
N LEU A 164 -11.42 -11.77 35.31
CA LEU A 164 -10.56 -10.68 34.89
C LEU A 164 -10.80 -10.38 33.41
N GLY A 165 -11.29 -9.18 33.15
CA GLY A 165 -11.55 -8.67 31.81
C GLY A 165 -10.28 -8.50 30.98
N GLY A 166 -10.43 -8.31 29.67
CA GLY A 166 -9.29 -8.09 28.80
C GLY A 166 -8.53 -6.83 29.22
N SER A 167 -7.20 -6.79 29.06
CA SER A 167 -6.37 -5.61 29.38
C SER A 167 -6.58 -4.96 30.77
N CYS A 168 -7.27 -5.62 31.69
CA CYS A 168 -7.82 -4.98 32.89
C CYS A 168 -6.76 -4.48 33.87
N MET A 169 -5.56 -5.07 33.83
CA MET A 169 -4.39 -4.69 34.61
C MET A 169 -3.17 -4.49 33.68
N ARG A 170 -3.40 -4.03 32.44
CA ARG A 170 -2.32 -3.71 31.49
C ARG A 170 -1.41 -2.63 32.09
N SER A 171 -0.10 -2.77 31.93
CA SER A 171 0.90 -1.86 32.48
C SER A 171 0.83 -1.70 34.00
N TYR A 172 0.36 -2.72 34.73
CA TYR A 172 0.36 -2.73 36.19
C TYR A 172 1.78 -2.54 36.74
N GLN A 173 1.95 -1.58 37.66
CA GLN A 173 3.26 -1.08 38.04
C GLN A 173 3.96 -1.87 39.16
N TYR A 174 3.25 -2.70 39.92
CA TYR A 174 3.82 -3.49 41.02
C TYR A 174 4.42 -4.81 40.53
N ASN A 175 5.30 -5.34 41.36
CA ASN A 175 5.98 -6.61 41.16
C ASN A 175 5.14 -7.84 41.55
N SER A 176 4.07 -7.67 42.34
CA SER A 176 3.19 -8.75 42.77
C SER A 176 1.72 -8.32 42.74
N LEU A 177 0.84 -9.33 42.72
CA LEU A 177 -0.61 -9.23 42.66
C LEU A 177 -1.20 -10.34 43.52
N ALA A 178 -2.04 -9.99 44.49
CA ALA A 178 -2.77 -10.97 45.27
C ALA A 178 -4.04 -11.40 44.50
N ILE A 179 -4.06 -12.64 44.04
CA ILE A 179 -5.17 -13.30 43.35
C ILE A 179 -5.64 -14.51 44.17
N HIS A 180 -6.96 -14.71 44.27
CA HIS A 180 -7.56 -15.81 45.03
C HIS A 180 -8.10 -16.91 44.11
N ASP A 181 -8.41 -18.08 44.69
CA ASP A 181 -8.77 -19.29 43.92
C ASP A 181 -10.14 -19.23 43.22
N ASN A 182 -11.06 -18.36 43.66
CA ASN A 182 -12.37 -18.20 43.00
C ASN A 182 -12.29 -17.54 41.60
N VAL A 183 -11.12 -17.09 41.14
CA VAL A 183 -11.00 -16.57 39.76
C VAL A 183 -11.03 -17.72 38.76
N GLU A 184 -11.99 -17.67 37.85
CA GLU A 184 -12.28 -18.70 36.84
C GLU A 184 -11.87 -18.27 35.42
N ILE A 185 -11.81 -16.97 35.16
CA ILE A 185 -11.49 -16.42 33.83
C ILE A 185 -10.41 -15.34 33.94
N ILE A 186 -9.36 -15.46 33.13
CA ILE A 186 -8.36 -14.42 32.89
C ILE A 186 -8.31 -14.17 31.38
N SER A 187 -8.84 -13.03 30.95
CA SER A 187 -9.04 -12.73 29.53
C SER A 187 -7.76 -12.25 28.84
N ALA A 188 -7.83 -12.10 27.51
CA ALA A 188 -6.71 -11.66 26.70
C ALA A 188 -6.08 -10.33 27.19
N HIS A 189 -4.76 -10.28 27.20
CA HIS A 189 -3.95 -9.12 27.56
C HIS A 189 -4.12 -8.58 28.99
N SER A 190 -4.82 -9.27 29.91
CA SER A 190 -5.12 -8.76 31.26
C SER A 190 -3.91 -8.20 32.00
N PHE A 191 -2.70 -8.76 31.81
CA PHE A 191 -1.47 -8.29 32.45
C PHE A 191 -0.42 -7.76 31.47
N SER A 192 -0.75 -7.46 30.22
CA SER A 192 0.27 -7.07 29.23
C SER A 192 1.09 -5.86 29.67
N ALA A 193 2.41 -5.90 29.43
CA ALA A 193 3.38 -4.86 29.79
C ALA A 193 3.46 -4.51 31.28
N SER A 194 3.04 -5.44 32.16
CA SER A 194 3.11 -5.25 33.61
C SER A 194 4.51 -5.49 34.17
N ASN A 195 4.75 -4.97 35.37
CA ASN A 195 5.99 -5.11 36.12
C ASN A 195 6.04 -6.35 37.04
N LEU A 196 5.06 -7.25 36.92
CA LEU A 196 4.99 -8.49 37.69
C LEU A 196 6.30 -9.27 37.56
N ILE A 197 6.81 -9.76 38.68
CA ILE A 197 8.01 -10.61 38.74
C ILE A 197 7.62 -12.08 38.82
N ASN A 198 6.58 -12.40 39.58
CA ASN A 198 6.07 -13.77 39.72
C ASN A 198 4.55 -13.78 39.55
N PHE A 199 4.01 -14.87 39.01
CA PHE A 199 2.57 -15.07 38.91
C PHE A 199 2.21 -16.54 39.10
N SER A 200 1.21 -16.83 39.94
CA SER A 200 0.65 -18.16 40.14
C SER A 200 -0.79 -18.18 39.65
N PHE A 201 -1.10 -19.08 38.72
CA PHE A 201 -2.46 -19.23 38.22
C PHE A 201 -3.40 -19.85 39.26
N PRO A 202 -4.64 -19.33 39.41
CA PRO A 202 -5.69 -19.98 40.19
C PRO A 202 -6.01 -21.39 39.67
N PRO A 203 -6.48 -22.31 40.54
CA PRO A 203 -6.71 -23.71 40.18
C PRO A 203 -7.78 -23.89 39.09
N ASN A 204 -8.75 -22.99 38.97
CA ASN A 204 -9.88 -23.14 38.03
C ASN A 204 -9.57 -22.72 36.58
N ILE A 205 -8.38 -22.16 36.32
CA ILE A 205 -8.01 -21.69 34.98
C ILE A 205 -7.66 -22.86 34.06
N GLN A 206 -8.34 -22.93 32.90
CA GLN A 206 -8.09 -23.95 31.87
C GLN A 206 -7.23 -23.46 30.71
N TYR A 207 -7.18 -22.15 30.45
CA TYR A 207 -6.48 -21.59 29.29
C TYR A 207 -5.73 -20.32 29.68
N ILE A 208 -4.50 -20.18 29.15
CA ILE A 208 -3.76 -18.93 29.21
C ILE A 208 -4.09 -18.15 27.94
N GLU A 209 -4.90 -17.11 28.08
CA GLU A 209 -5.44 -16.37 26.94
C GLU A 209 -4.41 -15.57 26.13
N ASN A 210 -4.86 -15.06 24.97
CA ASN A 210 -4.03 -14.32 24.03
C ASN A 210 -3.29 -13.16 24.72
N GLY A 211 -1.96 -13.15 24.60
CA GLY A 211 -1.12 -12.05 25.06
C GLY A 211 -1.25 -11.65 26.54
N VAL A 212 -1.76 -12.53 27.42
CA VAL A 212 -2.01 -12.23 28.84
C VAL A 212 -0.83 -11.55 29.53
N PHE A 213 0.40 -12.03 29.32
CA PHE A 213 1.64 -11.45 29.85
C PHE A 213 2.52 -10.82 28.77
N GLN A 214 2.01 -10.53 27.58
CA GLN A 214 2.83 -10.00 26.50
C GLN A 214 3.55 -8.71 26.95
N TYR A 215 4.85 -8.60 26.66
CA TYR A 215 5.75 -7.51 27.06
C TYR A 215 6.01 -7.38 28.58
N CYS A 216 5.69 -8.38 29.40
CA CYS A 216 6.07 -8.40 30.82
C CYS A 216 7.57 -8.70 30.99
N ALA A 217 8.43 -7.74 30.63
CA ALA A 217 9.88 -7.92 30.58
C ALA A 217 10.52 -8.25 31.94
N ARG A 218 9.82 -8.00 33.06
CA ARG A 218 10.28 -8.30 34.44
C ARG A 218 9.81 -9.65 34.98
N LEU A 219 8.90 -10.33 34.30
CA LEU A 219 8.33 -11.61 34.75
C LEU A 219 9.42 -12.69 34.71
N GLU A 220 9.72 -13.28 35.87
CA GLU A 220 10.77 -14.30 36.04
C GLU A 220 10.21 -15.70 36.25
N THR A 221 9.10 -15.81 36.99
CA THR A 221 8.48 -17.11 37.34
C THR A 221 6.99 -17.10 37.06
N VAL A 222 6.50 -18.16 36.44
CA VAL A 222 5.08 -18.42 36.25
C VAL A 222 4.76 -19.84 36.71
N THR A 223 3.88 -19.95 37.70
CA THR A 223 3.41 -21.24 38.21
C THR A 223 2.08 -21.59 37.54
N LEU A 224 2.10 -22.67 36.75
CA LEU A 224 0.95 -23.24 36.08
C LEU A 224 0.30 -24.32 36.96
N THR A 225 -0.99 -24.58 36.74
CA THR A 225 -1.74 -25.66 37.42
C THR A 225 -1.99 -26.81 36.45
N GLU A 226 -2.26 -28.02 36.99
CA GLU A 226 -2.58 -29.23 36.19
C GLU A 226 -3.96 -29.17 35.50
N ASN A 227 -4.67 -28.05 35.56
CA ASN A 227 -5.93 -27.84 34.85
C ASN A 227 -5.74 -27.08 33.52
N ILE A 228 -4.55 -26.50 33.30
CA ILE A 228 -4.26 -25.71 32.09
C ILE A 228 -4.09 -26.66 30.89
N LYS A 229 -4.96 -26.49 29.90
CA LYS A 229 -5.03 -27.28 28.67
C LYS A 229 -4.37 -26.59 27.49
N GLY A 230 -4.23 -25.26 27.50
CA GLY A 230 -3.69 -24.53 26.36
C GLY A 230 -3.03 -23.20 26.71
N ILE A 231 -2.00 -22.86 25.94
CA ILE A 231 -1.34 -21.55 25.97
C ILE A 231 -1.62 -20.86 24.63
N HIS A 232 -2.38 -19.77 24.65
CA HIS A 232 -2.81 -19.06 23.45
C HIS A 232 -1.75 -18.10 22.88
N THR A 233 -2.08 -17.49 21.75
CA THR A 233 -1.17 -16.73 20.90
C THR A 233 -0.48 -15.62 21.69
N GLY A 234 0.85 -15.61 21.64
CA GLY A 234 1.66 -14.56 22.27
C GLY A 234 1.53 -14.42 23.78
N ALA A 235 0.98 -15.41 24.51
CA ALA A 235 0.71 -15.33 25.95
C ALA A 235 1.87 -14.78 26.78
N PHE A 236 3.11 -15.17 26.48
CA PHE A 236 4.36 -14.72 27.12
C PHE A 236 5.31 -14.02 26.13
N ARG A 237 4.81 -13.53 25.00
CA ARG A 237 5.65 -12.88 23.98
C ARG A 237 6.41 -11.70 24.59
N LEU A 238 7.73 -11.69 24.40
CA LEU A 238 8.67 -10.70 24.92
C LEU A 238 8.73 -10.61 26.47
N CYS A 239 8.40 -11.69 27.17
CA CYS A 239 8.77 -11.88 28.58
C CYS A 239 10.27 -12.23 28.68
N THR A 240 11.14 -11.25 28.43
CA THR A 240 12.58 -11.47 28.25
C THR A 240 13.29 -12.07 29.48
N ASN A 241 12.75 -11.87 30.68
CA ASN A 241 13.30 -12.39 31.93
C ASN A 241 12.65 -13.68 32.42
N LEU A 242 11.68 -14.25 31.70
CA LEU A 242 11.00 -15.47 32.11
C LEU A 242 12.00 -16.63 32.11
N LYS A 243 12.26 -17.19 33.29
CA LYS A 243 13.24 -18.27 33.52
C LYS A 243 12.56 -19.55 33.96
N ASN A 244 11.57 -19.43 34.85
CA ASN A 244 11.00 -20.55 35.58
C ASN A 244 9.53 -20.74 35.16
N ILE A 245 9.29 -21.69 34.27
CA ILE A 245 7.96 -22.14 33.91
C ILE A 245 8.01 -23.65 33.65
N VAL A 246 7.10 -24.39 34.29
CA VAL A 246 6.95 -25.83 34.10
C VAL A 246 5.64 -26.05 33.38
N LEU A 247 5.68 -26.73 32.24
CA LEU A 247 4.47 -27.07 31.49
C LEU A 247 3.72 -28.22 32.18
N PRO A 248 2.41 -28.08 32.45
CA PRO A 248 1.65 -29.10 33.17
C PRO A 248 1.36 -30.32 32.30
N SER A 249 1.09 -31.46 32.95
CA SER A 249 0.81 -32.73 32.28
C SER A 249 -0.52 -32.78 31.54
N SER A 250 -1.38 -31.77 31.75
CA SER A 250 -2.66 -31.56 31.08
C SER A 250 -2.56 -30.77 29.77
N LEU A 251 -1.40 -30.19 29.45
CA LEU A 251 -1.27 -29.23 28.35
C LEU A 251 -1.38 -29.92 26.99
N LEU A 252 -2.31 -29.46 26.15
CA LEU A 252 -2.60 -30.04 24.83
C LEU A 252 -1.99 -29.24 23.68
N TYR A 253 -1.92 -27.91 23.80
CA TYR A 253 -1.41 -27.05 22.73
C TYR A 253 -0.74 -25.76 23.21
N ILE A 254 0.23 -25.30 22.43
CA ILE A 254 0.91 -24.00 22.57
C ILE A 254 0.78 -23.27 21.23
N ASN A 255 0.05 -22.15 21.19
CA ASN A 255 -0.25 -21.43 19.96
C ASN A 255 0.87 -20.45 19.56
N GLU A 256 0.75 -19.92 18.33
CA GLU A 256 1.72 -19.05 17.67
C GLU A 256 2.38 -18.02 18.61
N SER A 257 3.70 -17.91 18.52
CA SER A 257 4.49 -16.90 19.26
C SER A 257 4.32 -16.89 20.79
N ALA A 258 3.74 -17.93 21.42
CA ALA A 258 3.45 -17.93 22.85
C ALA A 258 4.66 -17.59 23.74
N PHE A 259 5.86 -18.08 23.41
CA PHE A 259 7.12 -17.79 24.11
C PHE A 259 8.09 -16.94 23.28
N TYR A 260 7.60 -16.23 22.26
CA TYR A 260 8.42 -15.46 21.34
C TYR A 260 9.36 -14.52 22.10
N SER A 261 10.67 -14.65 21.88
CA SER A 261 11.73 -13.85 22.49
C SER A 261 11.75 -13.88 24.03
N CYS A 262 11.39 -15.00 24.64
CA CYS A 262 11.65 -15.28 26.06
C CYS A 262 13.12 -15.67 26.27
N LYS A 263 14.01 -14.68 26.14
CA LYS A 263 15.48 -14.86 26.07
C LYS A 263 16.11 -15.55 27.28
N SER A 264 15.45 -15.52 28.44
CA SER A 264 15.96 -16.11 29.69
C SER A 264 15.50 -17.56 29.92
N LEU A 265 14.62 -18.10 29.08
CA LEU A 265 14.25 -19.52 29.14
C LEU A 265 15.46 -20.37 28.76
N LYS A 266 15.78 -21.36 29.62
CA LYS A 266 16.93 -22.25 29.43
C LYS A 266 16.53 -23.67 29.05
N THR A 267 15.53 -24.21 29.72
CA THR A 267 15.10 -25.60 29.55
C THR A 267 13.59 -25.66 29.61
N LEU A 268 12.98 -26.46 28.74
CA LEU A 268 11.55 -26.71 28.78
C LEU A 268 11.28 -28.16 28.34
N THR A 269 10.67 -28.93 29.23
CA THR A 269 10.26 -30.31 28.95
C THR A 269 8.86 -30.32 28.37
N LEU A 270 8.68 -30.93 27.20
CA LEU A 270 7.37 -31.08 26.58
C LEU A 270 6.60 -32.19 27.30
N PRO A 271 5.39 -31.93 27.84
CA PRO A 271 4.61 -32.94 28.56
C PRO A 271 4.02 -33.97 27.60
N GLN A 272 3.74 -35.18 28.08
CA GLN A 272 3.23 -36.31 27.27
C GLN A 272 1.95 -35.97 26.50
N SER A 273 1.09 -35.14 27.08
CA SER A 273 -0.21 -34.73 26.51
C SER A 273 -0.09 -33.72 25.37
N LEU A 274 1.06 -33.06 25.18
CA LEU A 274 1.21 -31.99 24.20
C LEU A 274 1.11 -32.54 22.78
N GLN A 275 0.15 -32.02 22.02
CA GLN A 275 -0.17 -32.46 20.66
C GLN A 275 0.32 -31.45 19.62
N ASN A 276 0.23 -30.15 19.92
CA ASN A 276 0.46 -29.10 18.92
C ASN A 276 1.34 -27.96 19.46
N ILE A 277 2.30 -27.54 18.65
CA ILE A 277 3.10 -26.33 18.84
C ILE A 277 2.93 -25.47 17.58
N GLY A 278 2.39 -24.27 17.77
CA GLY A 278 2.19 -23.29 16.72
C GLY A 278 3.51 -22.72 16.17
N PRO A 279 3.45 -21.99 15.04
CA PRO A 279 4.65 -21.42 14.43
C PRO A 279 5.31 -20.38 15.35
N THR A 280 6.63 -20.25 15.25
CA THR A 280 7.43 -19.21 15.92
C THR A 280 7.29 -19.13 17.46
N VAL A 281 6.80 -20.19 18.10
CA VAL A 281 6.57 -20.23 19.56
C VAL A 281 7.83 -19.88 20.34
N PHE A 282 8.99 -20.37 19.90
CA PHE A 282 10.27 -20.17 20.58
C PHE A 282 11.22 -19.24 19.82
N TYR A 283 10.71 -18.50 18.83
CA TYR A 283 11.52 -17.60 18.03
C TYR A 283 12.25 -16.57 18.91
N GLY A 284 13.56 -16.47 18.80
CA GLY A 284 14.38 -15.55 19.60
C GLY A 284 14.68 -16.01 21.04
N CYS A 285 14.33 -17.25 21.40
CA CYS A 285 14.78 -17.89 22.64
C CYS A 285 16.20 -18.45 22.45
N THR A 286 17.22 -17.60 22.63
CA THR A 286 18.61 -17.85 22.17
C THR A 286 19.39 -18.93 22.92
N ASN A 287 18.89 -19.45 24.04
CA ASN A 287 19.59 -20.46 24.86
C ASN A 287 18.63 -21.58 25.32
N LEU A 288 17.52 -21.76 24.62
CA LEU A 288 16.49 -22.71 25.01
C LEU A 288 16.84 -24.12 24.53
N ILE A 289 16.89 -25.04 25.48
CA ILE A 289 16.98 -26.48 25.25
C ILE A 289 15.58 -27.07 25.45
N ILE A 290 15.08 -27.77 24.43
CA ILE A 290 13.81 -28.51 24.51
C ILE A 290 14.10 -29.96 24.82
N ASP A 291 13.47 -30.47 25.89
CA ASP A 291 13.48 -31.89 26.22
C ASP A 291 12.17 -32.54 25.73
N THR A 292 12.29 -33.42 24.74
CA THR A 292 11.17 -34.18 24.16
C THR A 292 11.08 -35.62 24.69
N SER A 293 11.90 -36.03 25.67
CA SER A 293 12.01 -37.43 26.13
C SER A 293 10.70 -38.03 26.67
N HIS A 294 9.78 -37.17 27.12
CA HIS A 294 8.48 -37.55 27.67
C HIS A 294 7.31 -37.33 26.69
N ASN A 295 7.58 -36.82 25.49
CA ASN A 295 6.54 -36.53 24.51
C ASN A 295 6.68 -37.40 23.24
N PRO A 296 5.64 -38.19 22.88
CA PRO A 296 5.71 -39.08 21.72
C PRO A 296 5.47 -38.38 20.36
N ASN A 297 4.92 -37.16 20.36
CA ASN A 297 4.52 -36.43 19.16
C ASN A 297 5.62 -35.54 18.59
N PHE A 298 6.58 -35.13 19.44
CA PHE A 298 7.67 -34.24 19.07
C PHE A 298 9.03 -34.92 19.20
N ASN A 299 9.93 -34.59 18.28
CA ASN A 299 11.29 -35.12 18.27
C ASN A 299 12.29 -34.00 17.96
N ILE A 300 13.39 -33.95 18.71
CA ILE A 300 14.49 -33.03 18.42
C ILE A 300 15.71 -33.80 17.90
N THR A 301 16.25 -33.36 16.77
CA THR A 301 17.50 -33.87 16.19
C THR A 301 18.29 -32.74 15.55
N HIS A 302 19.57 -32.59 15.89
CA HIS A 302 20.44 -31.54 15.34
C HIS A 302 19.80 -30.13 15.40
N ASP A 303 19.28 -29.76 16.58
CA ASP A 303 18.58 -28.50 16.85
C ASP A 303 17.27 -28.25 16.06
N MET A 304 16.79 -29.24 15.31
CA MET A 304 15.52 -29.18 14.60
C MET A 304 14.43 -29.88 15.39
N LEU A 305 13.35 -29.17 15.71
CA LEU A 305 12.16 -29.72 16.35
C LEU A 305 11.17 -30.17 15.29
N PHE A 306 10.81 -31.44 15.34
CA PHE A 306 9.87 -32.06 14.45
C PHE A 306 8.58 -32.46 15.15
N SER A 307 7.48 -32.47 14.42
CA SER A 307 6.19 -33.08 14.82
C SER A 307 5.74 -34.12 13.80
N GLU A 308 4.63 -34.82 14.10
CA GLU A 308 3.95 -35.75 13.17
C GLU A 308 4.93 -36.77 12.57
N GLN A 309 5.59 -37.56 13.43
CA GLN A 309 6.57 -38.58 12.99
C GLN A 309 7.71 -38.03 12.11
N LYS A 310 8.11 -36.78 12.34
CA LYS A 310 9.15 -36.07 11.57
C LYS A 310 8.74 -35.60 10.17
N GLU A 311 7.44 -35.50 9.91
CA GLU A 311 6.94 -34.94 8.65
C GLU A 311 6.94 -33.40 8.64
N HIS A 312 6.87 -32.75 9.80
CA HIS A 312 6.84 -31.30 9.91
C HIS A 312 8.04 -30.79 10.71
N LEU A 313 8.90 -29.99 10.07
CA LEU A 313 9.89 -29.20 10.77
C LEU A 313 9.22 -27.95 11.34
N THR A 314 9.16 -27.87 12.67
CA THR A 314 8.38 -26.86 13.41
C THR A 314 9.22 -25.69 13.93
N GLU A 315 10.49 -25.92 14.28
CA GLU A 315 11.40 -24.90 14.82
C GLU A 315 12.86 -25.32 14.60
N TYR A 316 13.76 -24.34 14.48
CA TYR A 316 15.22 -24.55 14.43
C TYR A 316 15.90 -23.72 15.52
N PHE A 317 16.58 -24.37 16.48
CA PHE A 317 17.10 -23.69 17.66
C PHE A 317 18.50 -23.11 17.50
N SER A 318 19.33 -23.64 16.61
CA SER A 318 20.71 -23.18 16.48
C SER A 318 20.80 -21.71 16.01
N SER A 319 21.91 -21.10 16.42
CA SER A 319 22.38 -19.80 15.98
C SER A 319 23.82 -19.85 15.42
N ASP A 320 24.40 -21.04 15.22
CA ASP A 320 25.75 -21.18 14.66
C ASP A 320 25.73 -20.94 13.14
N PRO A 321 26.40 -19.88 12.65
CA PRO A 321 26.45 -19.58 11.22
C PRO A 321 27.19 -20.64 10.39
N ASN A 322 27.95 -21.54 11.02
CA ASN A 322 28.70 -22.60 10.33
C ASN A 322 27.89 -23.89 10.14
N ASN A 323 26.68 -23.97 10.70
CA ASN A 323 25.87 -25.18 10.62
C ASN A 323 25.50 -25.53 9.18
N GLU A 324 25.64 -26.81 8.87
CA GLU A 324 25.14 -27.43 7.63
C GLU A 324 23.87 -28.20 7.99
N ILE A 325 22.73 -27.72 7.48
CA ILE A 325 21.42 -28.26 7.84
C ILE A 325 21.05 -29.38 6.88
N HIS A 326 20.81 -30.57 7.41
CA HIS A 326 20.35 -31.74 6.67
C HIS A 326 18.89 -32.02 6.99
N ILE A 327 17.98 -31.67 6.07
CA ILE A 327 16.56 -31.95 6.23
C ILE A 327 16.31 -33.44 5.94
N PRO A 328 15.83 -34.24 6.91
CA PRO A 328 15.71 -35.68 6.76
C PRO A 328 14.66 -36.05 5.71
N SER A 329 14.82 -37.23 5.10
CA SER A 329 13.90 -37.78 4.08
C SER A 329 12.49 -38.10 4.56
N THR A 330 12.19 -37.95 5.86
CA THR A 330 10.83 -38.02 6.40
C THR A 330 10.11 -36.68 6.32
N CYS A 331 10.85 -35.57 6.22
CA CYS A 331 10.29 -34.23 6.28
C CYS A 331 9.52 -33.91 4.98
N LYS A 332 8.26 -33.52 5.15
CA LYS A 332 7.36 -33.09 4.08
C LYS A 332 7.08 -31.59 4.13
N TYR A 333 7.18 -30.95 5.29
CA TYR A 333 6.81 -29.55 5.48
C TYR A 333 7.88 -28.80 6.26
N ILE A 334 8.38 -27.69 5.70
CA ILE A 334 9.10 -26.67 6.47
C ILE A 334 8.04 -25.64 6.89
N ASN A 335 7.70 -25.63 8.18
CA ASN A 335 6.64 -24.76 8.69
C ASN A 335 7.02 -23.27 8.64
N LYS A 336 6.01 -22.44 8.92
CA LYS A 336 6.12 -20.98 8.86
C LYS A 336 7.22 -20.47 9.79
N GLY A 337 8.14 -19.67 9.23
CA GLY A 337 9.17 -18.95 9.98
C GLY A 337 10.29 -19.75 10.62
N VAL A 338 10.42 -21.05 10.35
CA VAL A 338 11.43 -21.94 10.95
C VAL A 338 12.86 -21.38 10.83
N PHE A 339 13.20 -20.83 9.66
CA PHE A 339 14.51 -20.25 9.35
C PHE A 339 14.50 -18.71 9.25
N ASN A 340 13.46 -18.04 9.76
CA ASN A 340 13.35 -16.59 9.73
C ASN A 340 14.52 -15.95 10.52
N LYS A 341 15.30 -15.07 9.87
CA LYS A 341 16.52 -14.43 10.39
C LYS A 341 17.57 -15.43 10.91
N LYS A 342 17.50 -16.70 10.49
CA LYS A 342 18.47 -17.71 10.90
C LYS A 342 19.75 -17.58 10.09
N GLN A 343 20.84 -17.90 10.77
CA GLN A 343 22.17 -17.95 10.20
C GLN A 343 22.62 -19.41 10.14
N PHE A 344 23.10 -19.83 8.98
CA PHE A 344 23.64 -21.15 8.72
C PHE A 344 24.46 -21.11 7.42
N LYS A 345 25.32 -22.12 7.23
CA LYS A 345 26.22 -22.21 6.09
C LYS A 345 25.51 -22.72 4.84
N SER A 346 24.75 -23.80 4.98
CA SER A 346 24.03 -24.46 3.89
C SER A 346 22.83 -25.25 4.41
N ILE A 347 21.93 -25.59 3.48
CA ILE A 347 20.81 -26.49 3.72
C ILE A 347 20.71 -27.50 2.56
N THR A 348 20.51 -28.77 2.89
CA THR A 348 20.32 -29.87 1.96
C THR A 348 19.11 -30.71 2.36
N PHE A 349 18.58 -31.47 1.41
CA PHE A 349 17.44 -32.38 1.61
C PHE A 349 17.91 -33.81 1.35
N ASP A 350 17.84 -34.68 2.36
CA ASP A 350 18.35 -36.05 2.29
C ASP A 350 17.44 -37.00 1.48
N GLY A 351 16.27 -36.51 1.03
CA GLY A 351 15.32 -37.28 0.23
C GLY A 351 14.42 -36.40 -0.63
N ASN A 352 13.51 -37.05 -1.35
CA ASN A 352 12.58 -36.40 -2.27
C ASN A 352 11.13 -36.48 -1.74
N THR A 353 10.90 -35.97 -0.53
CA THR A 353 9.60 -36.01 0.17
C THR A 353 9.02 -34.65 0.52
N LEU A 354 9.79 -33.56 0.33
CA LEU A 354 9.35 -32.23 0.72
C LEU A 354 8.18 -31.79 -0.18
N ILE A 355 7.02 -31.54 0.41
CA ILE A 355 5.79 -31.12 -0.26
C ILE A 355 5.67 -29.58 -0.25
N SER A 356 6.02 -28.93 0.86
CA SER A 356 5.79 -27.49 1.01
C SER A 356 6.84 -26.79 1.87
N ILE A 357 7.20 -25.58 1.46
CA ILE A 357 7.88 -24.59 2.29
C ILE A 357 6.85 -23.50 2.59
N LEU A 358 6.46 -23.34 3.87
CA LEU A 358 5.38 -22.44 4.26
C LEU A 358 5.85 -20.97 4.36
N ASN A 359 4.88 -20.07 4.59
CA ASN A 359 5.10 -18.62 4.60
C ASN A 359 6.28 -18.19 5.47
N TYR A 360 7.05 -17.22 4.99
CA TYR A 360 8.21 -16.62 5.67
C TYR A 360 9.22 -17.62 6.26
N ALA A 361 9.25 -18.87 5.78
CA ALA A 361 10.11 -19.92 6.30
C ALA A 361 11.58 -19.52 6.35
N PHE A 362 12.13 -18.89 5.31
CA PHE A 362 13.51 -18.42 5.21
C PHE A 362 13.64 -16.89 5.23
N LEU A 363 12.59 -16.15 5.63
CA LEU A 363 12.58 -14.68 5.65
C LEU A 363 13.85 -14.10 6.30
N SER A 364 14.58 -13.26 5.58
CA SER A 364 15.83 -12.62 6.04
C SER A 364 16.92 -13.59 6.52
N SER A 365 16.91 -14.85 6.06
CA SER A 365 17.95 -15.82 6.39
C SER A 365 19.26 -15.56 5.62
N THR A 366 20.38 -16.10 6.10
CA THR A 366 21.69 -15.95 5.44
C THR A 366 21.93 -16.97 4.33
N ILE A 367 20.88 -17.67 3.87
CA ILE A 367 20.99 -18.71 2.86
C ILE A 367 21.66 -18.16 1.59
N LYS A 368 22.62 -18.91 1.06
CA LYS A 368 23.35 -18.55 -0.17
C LYS A 368 22.83 -19.28 -1.38
N THR A 369 22.57 -20.57 -1.24
CA THR A 369 22.05 -21.42 -2.31
C THR A 369 21.00 -22.37 -1.75
N ILE A 370 20.05 -22.76 -2.59
CA ILE A 370 19.09 -23.81 -2.27
C ILE A 370 18.77 -24.65 -3.49
N ILE A 371 18.74 -25.98 -3.30
CA ILE A 371 18.32 -26.95 -4.30
C ILE A 371 17.01 -27.55 -3.83
N LEU A 372 15.91 -27.16 -4.46
CA LEU A 372 14.55 -27.59 -4.14
C LEU A 372 14.26 -28.95 -4.78
N PRO A 373 13.81 -29.97 -4.01
CA PRO A 373 13.62 -31.33 -4.49
C PRO A 373 12.40 -31.44 -5.45
N GLU A 374 12.37 -32.49 -6.27
CA GLU A 374 11.32 -32.69 -7.29
C GLU A 374 9.91 -32.80 -6.71
N SER A 375 9.79 -33.35 -5.50
CA SER A 375 8.56 -33.54 -4.74
C SER A 375 7.86 -32.25 -4.31
N LEU A 376 8.54 -31.10 -4.39
CA LEU A 376 8.02 -29.83 -3.91
C LEU A 376 6.82 -29.37 -4.74
N GLN A 377 5.69 -29.15 -4.07
CA GLN A 377 4.42 -28.77 -4.70
C GLN A 377 4.06 -27.31 -4.45
N SER A 378 4.56 -26.70 -3.37
CA SER A 378 4.16 -25.33 -3.00
C SER A 378 5.24 -24.55 -2.24
N LEU A 379 5.23 -23.24 -2.49
CA LEU A 379 5.96 -22.23 -1.73
C LEU A 379 4.95 -21.29 -1.07
N GLY A 380 5.23 -20.88 0.16
CA GLY A 380 4.45 -19.90 0.89
C GLY A 380 4.90 -18.47 0.61
N SER A 381 4.02 -17.49 0.81
CA SER A 381 4.33 -16.07 0.64
C SER A 381 5.51 -15.65 1.52
N GLU A 382 6.34 -14.73 1.01
CA GLU A 382 7.51 -14.17 1.70
C GLU A 382 8.57 -15.22 2.11
N CYS A 383 8.50 -16.47 1.60
CA CYS A 383 9.35 -17.54 2.13
C CYS A 383 10.85 -17.30 1.98
N PHE A 384 11.32 -16.56 0.96
CA PHE A 384 12.72 -16.13 0.82
C PHE A 384 12.88 -14.61 0.78
N MET A 385 11.89 -13.84 1.26
CA MET A 385 11.99 -12.37 1.28
C MET A 385 13.22 -11.93 2.09
N ASP A 386 13.90 -10.88 1.62
CA ASP A 386 15.11 -10.30 2.22
C ASP A 386 16.27 -11.30 2.44
N CYS A 387 16.32 -12.43 1.72
CA CYS A 387 17.48 -13.31 1.67
C CYS A 387 18.61 -12.66 0.86
N VAL A 388 19.22 -11.60 1.39
CA VAL A 388 20.15 -10.72 0.66
C VAL A 388 21.45 -11.40 0.18
N ASN A 389 21.75 -12.59 0.69
CA ASN A 389 22.91 -13.41 0.30
C ASN A 389 22.57 -14.54 -0.68
N LEU A 390 21.29 -14.75 -0.99
CA LEU A 390 20.84 -15.82 -1.87
C LEU A 390 21.29 -15.50 -3.31
N THR A 391 22.16 -16.32 -3.86
CA THR A 391 22.69 -16.19 -5.22
C THR A 391 22.04 -17.17 -6.19
N SER A 392 21.63 -18.35 -5.71
CA SER A 392 21.10 -19.43 -6.56
C SER A 392 19.92 -20.18 -5.95
N VAL A 393 18.89 -20.41 -6.78
CA VAL A 393 17.73 -21.26 -6.49
C VAL A 393 17.58 -22.26 -7.62
N VAL A 394 17.76 -23.54 -7.32
CA VAL A 394 17.60 -24.63 -8.28
C VAL A 394 16.30 -25.37 -8.00
N PHE A 395 15.41 -25.45 -8.99
CA PHE A 395 14.21 -26.29 -8.94
C PHE A 395 14.50 -27.61 -9.67
N ASN A 396 14.51 -28.74 -8.97
CA ASN A 396 14.72 -30.04 -9.62
C ASN A 396 13.44 -30.61 -10.25
N GLY A 397 12.25 -30.14 -9.86
CA GLY A 397 10.97 -30.61 -10.39
C GLY A 397 10.05 -29.51 -10.91
N ASN A 398 8.91 -29.94 -11.45
CA ASN A 398 7.90 -29.09 -12.09
C ASN A 398 6.50 -29.24 -11.44
N ASN A 399 6.45 -29.57 -10.15
CA ASN A 399 5.19 -29.76 -9.42
C ASN A 399 4.63 -28.46 -8.81
N ILE A 400 5.38 -27.36 -8.90
CA ILE A 400 4.98 -26.03 -8.43
C ILE A 400 4.33 -25.27 -9.59
N ASN A 401 3.24 -24.58 -9.32
CA ASN A 401 2.52 -23.75 -10.30
C ASN A 401 2.55 -22.25 -9.97
N THR A 402 3.06 -21.86 -8.80
CA THR A 402 2.98 -20.49 -8.30
C THR A 402 4.31 -20.07 -7.67
N ILE A 403 4.81 -18.91 -8.08
CA ILE A 403 5.75 -18.13 -7.26
C ILE A 403 4.91 -17.16 -6.43
N PRO A 404 4.78 -17.35 -5.10
CA PRO A 404 3.82 -16.60 -4.29
C PRO A 404 4.26 -15.15 -4.05
N ASP A 405 3.37 -14.37 -3.42
CA ASP A 405 3.62 -12.96 -3.09
C ASP A 405 4.93 -12.78 -2.32
N LYS A 406 5.74 -11.81 -2.77
CA LYS A 406 7.03 -11.41 -2.17
C LYS A 406 8.02 -12.56 -1.99
N CYS A 407 7.87 -13.68 -2.70
CA CYS A 407 8.68 -14.90 -2.49
C CYS A 407 10.18 -14.61 -2.41
N PHE A 408 10.70 -13.81 -3.33
CA PHE A 408 12.12 -13.43 -3.43
C PHE A 408 12.32 -11.92 -3.33
N MET A 409 11.37 -11.18 -2.73
CA MET A 409 11.48 -9.73 -2.59
C MET A 409 12.82 -9.36 -1.91
N ASN A 410 13.57 -8.42 -2.50
CA ASN A 410 14.89 -7.96 -2.06
C ASN A 410 15.98 -9.05 -1.98
N CYS A 411 15.87 -10.14 -2.75
CA CYS A 411 17.00 -11.06 -2.99
C CYS A 411 18.01 -10.41 -3.94
N VAL A 412 18.69 -9.37 -3.46
CA VAL A 412 19.52 -8.46 -4.29
C VAL A 412 20.73 -9.14 -4.96
N GLN A 413 21.17 -10.29 -4.47
CA GLN A 413 22.28 -11.07 -5.03
C GLN A 413 21.84 -12.26 -5.90
N LEU A 414 20.53 -12.48 -6.07
CA LEU A 414 20.02 -13.61 -6.85
C LEU A 414 20.37 -13.43 -8.32
N THR A 415 21.12 -14.38 -8.88
CA THR A 415 21.57 -14.39 -10.29
C THR A 415 21.19 -15.68 -10.99
N ASP A 416 21.23 -16.82 -10.29
CA ASP A 416 21.08 -18.15 -10.88
C ASP A 416 19.75 -18.77 -10.46
N ILE A 417 18.69 -18.44 -11.20
CA ILE A 417 17.34 -19.00 -11.02
C ILE A 417 16.69 -19.26 -12.37
N ASN A 418 16.13 -20.45 -12.52
CA ASN A 418 15.29 -20.80 -13.66
C ASN A 418 13.95 -21.30 -13.12
N ILE A 419 12.86 -20.61 -13.43
CA ILE A 419 11.54 -21.01 -12.95
C ILE A 419 11.05 -22.25 -13.72
N PRO A 420 10.39 -23.21 -13.06
CA PRO A 420 9.80 -24.36 -13.74
C PRO A 420 8.82 -23.96 -14.85
N HIS A 421 8.74 -24.73 -15.94
CA HIS A 421 7.80 -24.47 -17.03
C HIS A 421 6.32 -24.57 -16.58
N SER A 422 6.07 -25.26 -15.46
CA SER A 422 4.76 -25.44 -14.83
C SER A 422 4.24 -24.21 -14.10
N ILE A 423 5.05 -23.16 -13.95
CA ILE A 423 4.62 -21.91 -13.30
C ILE A 423 3.55 -21.21 -14.15
N GLU A 424 2.40 -20.96 -13.53
CA GLU A 424 1.25 -20.25 -14.11
C GLU A 424 1.01 -18.89 -13.44
N VAL A 425 1.46 -18.70 -12.19
CA VAL A 425 1.21 -17.50 -11.39
C VAL A 425 2.51 -16.93 -10.83
N ILE A 426 2.74 -15.64 -11.04
CA ILE A 426 3.76 -14.85 -10.33
C ILE A 426 3.05 -13.84 -9.45
N GLY A 427 3.19 -13.98 -8.14
CA GLY A 427 2.54 -13.16 -7.13
C GLY A 427 3.04 -11.71 -7.08
N GLN A 428 2.32 -10.90 -6.33
CA GLN A 428 2.63 -9.49 -6.11
C GLN A 428 4.00 -9.35 -5.42
N TYR A 429 4.83 -8.41 -5.91
CA TYR A 429 6.20 -8.17 -5.43
C TYR A 429 7.15 -9.40 -5.46
N ALA A 430 6.82 -10.50 -6.16
CA ALA A 430 7.55 -11.77 -6.08
C ALA A 430 9.09 -11.65 -6.28
N PHE A 431 9.54 -10.80 -7.21
CA PHE A 431 10.94 -10.50 -7.52
C PHE A 431 11.28 -9.01 -7.40
N TYR A 432 10.52 -8.28 -6.58
CA TYR A 432 10.76 -6.86 -6.34
C TYR A 432 12.17 -6.64 -5.80
N GLY A 433 12.95 -5.74 -6.39
CA GLY A 433 14.30 -5.42 -5.93
C GLY A 433 15.35 -6.52 -6.18
N CYS A 434 15.04 -7.55 -6.97
CA CYS A 434 16.02 -8.55 -7.41
C CYS A 434 16.93 -7.98 -8.51
N ASN A 435 17.79 -7.02 -8.14
CA ASN A 435 18.55 -6.16 -9.05
C ASN A 435 19.48 -6.90 -10.02
N ASN A 436 19.84 -8.17 -9.75
CA ASN A 436 20.82 -8.94 -10.51
C ASN A 436 20.24 -10.20 -11.19
N ILE A 437 18.91 -10.36 -11.21
CA ILE A 437 18.26 -11.65 -11.52
C ILE A 437 18.43 -12.16 -12.96
N GLY A 438 18.73 -11.28 -13.94
CA GLY A 438 19.05 -11.73 -15.30
C GLY A 438 17.86 -12.34 -16.05
N ASP A 439 18.05 -13.52 -16.64
CA ASP A 439 16.98 -14.30 -17.28
C ASP A 439 16.55 -15.41 -16.33
N ILE A 440 15.24 -15.58 -16.15
CA ILE A 440 14.66 -16.56 -15.23
C ILE A 440 13.88 -17.68 -15.92
N GLY A 441 13.96 -17.78 -17.26
CA GLY A 441 13.28 -18.84 -18.02
C GLY A 441 11.80 -18.59 -18.32
N ILE A 442 11.38 -17.32 -18.32
CA ILE A 442 9.99 -16.91 -18.60
C ILE A 442 9.50 -17.46 -19.95
N SER A 443 10.37 -17.51 -20.96
CA SER A 443 10.04 -17.96 -22.32
C SER A 443 9.55 -19.41 -22.41
N SER A 444 9.91 -20.26 -21.44
CA SER A 444 9.46 -21.65 -21.34
C SER A 444 8.28 -21.86 -20.38
N SER A 445 7.79 -20.81 -19.73
CA SER A 445 6.75 -20.90 -18.70
C SER A 445 5.33 -20.73 -19.23
N ASN A 446 4.35 -21.24 -18.48
CA ASN A 446 2.92 -21.17 -18.78
C ASN A 446 2.22 -20.03 -18.01
N ILE A 447 2.87 -18.87 -17.85
CA ILE A 447 2.35 -17.77 -17.03
C ILE A 447 1.00 -17.27 -17.60
N LYS A 448 -0.01 -17.32 -16.74
CA LYS A 448 -1.38 -16.81 -16.96
C LYS A 448 -1.68 -15.58 -16.10
N ASN A 449 -1.04 -15.45 -14.94
CA ASN A 449 -1.31 -14.38 -13.98
C ASN A 449 -0.02 -13.75 -13.46
N ILE A 450 0.00 -12.41 -13.40
CA ILE A 450 1.14 -11.62 -12.94
C ILE A 450 0.65 -10.54 -11.97
N GLY A 451 1.16 -10.57 -10.74
CA GLY A 451 0.82 -9.62 -9.70
C GLY A 451 1.49 -8.26 -9.89
N MET A 452 0.89 -7.23 -9.27
CA MET A 452 1.45 -5.88 -9.26
C MET A 452 2.88 -5.83 -8.70
N TYR A 453 3.72 -4.96 -9.26
CA TYR A 453 5.13 -4.77 -8.84
C TYR A 453 6.02 -6.01 -8.84
N CYS A 454 5.61 -7.14 -9.44
CA CYS A 454 6.32 -8.41 -9.26
C CYS A 454 7.77 -8.37 -9.75
N PHE A 455 8.10 -7.57 -10.76
CA PHE A 455 9.46 -7.37 -11.27
C PHE A 455 9.98 -5.95 -11.02
N SER A 456 9.29 -5.11 -10.24
CA SER A 456 9.72 -3.72 -10.05
C SER A 456 11.11 -3.65 -9.41
N ASN A 457 11.96 -2.79 -9.98
CA ASN A 457 13.38 -2.63 -9.65
C ASN A 457 14.16 -3.95 -9.78
N SER A 458 13.77 -4.86 -10.67
CA SER A 458 14.52 -6.09 -10.91
C SER A 458 15.57 -5.92 -12.02
N GLY A 459 16.56 -6.82 -12.01
CA GLY A 459 17.58 -6.96 -13.04
C GLY A 459 17.15 -7.81 -14.24
N LEU A 460 15.84 -7.99 -14.45
CA LEU A 460 15.30 -8.80 -15.54
C LEU A 460 15.77 -8.23 -16.88
N ARG A 461 16.33 -9.07 -17.77
CA ARG A 461 16.85 -8.65 -19.08
C ARG A 461 15.84 -8.76 -20.21
N THR A 462 15.03 -9.82 -20.18
CA THR A 462 14.03 -10.11 -21.21
C THR A 462 12.73 -10.58 -20.56
N PHE A 463 11.61 -10.26 -21.18
CA PHE A 463 10.31 -10.80 -20.80
C PHE A 463 9.57 -11.27 -22.05
N ILE A 464 9.48 -12.58 -22.25
CA ILE A 464 8.85 -13.18 -23.42
C ILE A 464 7.82 -14.19 -22.94
N ASN A 465 6.53 -13.87 -23.08
CA ASN A 465 5.47 -14.82 -22.78
C ASN A 465 4.65 -15.14 -24.05
N TYR A 466 4.33 -16.42 -24.23
CA TYR A 466 3.51 -16.91 -25.33
C TYR A 466 2.06 -17.18 -24.92
N HIS A 467 1.84 -17.49 -23.64
CA HIS A 467 0.52 -17.65 -23.05
C HIS A 467 -0.06 -16.29 -22.70
N MET A 468 -1.36 -16.10 -22.96
CA MET A 468 -2.05 -14.85 -22.66
C MET A 468 -2.11 -14.65 -21.14
N VAL A 469 -1.64 -13.49 -20.68
CA VAL A 469 -1.81 -13.07 -19.28
C VAL A 469 -3.19 -12.45 -19.12
N GLU A 470 -3.96 -12.99 -18.18
CA GLU A 470 -5.33 -12.62 -17.84
C GLU A 470 -5.35 -11.68 -16.61
N ASP A 471 -6.52 -11.13 -16.28
CA ASP A 471 -6.81 -10.38 -15.05
C ASP A 471 -5.87 -9.19 -14.74
N LEU A 472 -5.61 -8.35 -15.75
CA LEU A 472 -4.70 -7.21 -15.64
C LEU A 472 -5.37 -5.87 -15.28
N ASP A 473 -6.71 -5.79 -15.19
CA ASP A 473 -7.47 -4.54 -15.03
C ASP A 473 -7.11 -3.72 -13.77
N TYR A 474 -6.64 -4.40 -12.71
CA TYR A 474 -6.22 -3.79 -11.45
C TYR A 474 -4.72 -3.97 -11.17
N THR A 475 -3.96 -4.43 -12.17
CA THR A 475 -2.52 -4.65 -12.08
C THR A 475 -1.78 -3.42 -12.58
N TYR A 476 -0.69 -3.04 -11.92
CA TYR A 476 0.10 -1.86 -12.27
C TYR A 476 1.57 -2.05 -11.89
N ASN A 477 2.45 -1.23 -12.48
CA ASN A 477 3.87 -1.13 -12.12
C ASN A 477 4.65 -2.47 -12.18
N ILE A 478 4.25 -3.39 -13.07
CA ILE A 478 4.82 -4.76 -13.17
C ILE A 478 6.35 -4.71 -13.28
N PHE A 479 6.88 -3.89 -14.19
CA PHE A 479 8.30 -3.73 -14.49
C PHE A 479 8.83 -2.36 -14.09
N GLU A 480 8.17 -1.63 -13.19
CA GLU A 480 8.63 -0.29 -12.79
C GLU A 480 10.11 -0.32 -12.39
N GLY A 481 10.95 0.54 -13.00
CA GLY A 481 12.36 0.64 -12.67
C GLY A 481 13.22 -0.54 -13.11
N CYS A 482 12.74 -1.39 -14.02
CA CYS A 482 13.57 -2.44 -14.65
C CYS A 482 14.59 -1.83 -15.62
N HIS A 483 15.68 -1.28 -15.08
CA HIS A 483 16.74 -0.62 -15.86
C HIS A 483 17.58 -1.56 -16.73
N SER A 484 17.45 -2.87 -16.56
CA SER A 484 18.15 -3.89 -17.36
C SER A 484 17.27 -4.53 -18.45
N LEU A 485 15.97 -4.25 -18.45
CA LEU A 485 15.01 -4.86 -19.37
C LEU A 485 15.18 -4.27 -20.77
N ASP A 486 15.59 -5.09 -21.74
CA ASP A 486 15.92 -4.67 -23.11
C ASP A 486 14.82 -5.07 -24.11
N GLU A 487 14.33 -6.31 -24.02
CA GLU A 487 13.32 -6.84 -24.94
C GLU A 487 12.11 -7.41 -24.20
N VAL A 488 10.92 -6.99 -24.63
CA VAL A 488 9.63 -7.51 -24.17
C VAL A 488 8.79 -7.98 -25.34
N LYS A 489 8.29 -9.21 -25.26
CA LYS A 489 7.23 -9.76 -26.11
C LYS A 489 6.06 -10.16 -25.22
N LEU A 490 4.98 -9.38 -25.28
CA LEU A 490 3.86 -9.45 -24.35
C LEU A 490 2.61 -10.02 -25.02
N ASN A 491 2.11 -11.15 -24.51
CA ASN A 491 0.77 -11.66 -24.77
C ASN A 491 -0.15 -11.33 -23.57
N ALA A 492 -1.09 -10.41 -23.73
CA ALA A 492 -1.95 -9.91 -22.64
C ALA A 492 -3.25 -9.31 -23.20
N SER A 493 -4.26 -9.09 -22.36
CA SER A 493 -5.47 -8.34 -22.75
C SER A 493 -5.22 -6.83 -22.89
N ILE A 494 -4.32 -6.28 -22.07
CA ILE A 494 -3.97 -4.85 -22.01
C ILE A 494 -2.49 -4.68 -21.62
N VAL A 495 -1.93 -3.49 -21.86
CA VAL A 495 -0.69 -3.03 -21.22
C VAL A 495 -1.06 -2.12 -20.04
N PRO A 496 -0.88 -2.55 -18.78
CA PRO A 496 -1.44 -1.83 -17.63
C PRO A 496 -0.78 -0.49 -17.33
N LYS A 497 -1.42 0.29 -16.44
CA LYS A 497 -0.91 1.60 -16.01
C LYS A 497 0.48 1.46 -15.40
N TYR A 498 1.39 2.35 -15.80
CA TYR A 498 2.79 2.37 -15.35
C TYR A 498 3.54 1.04 -15.51
N CYS A 499 3.08 0.11 -16.35
CA CYS A 499 3.63 -1.24 -16.48
C CYS A 499 5.16 -1.25 -16.68
N PHE A 500 5.65 -0.36 -17.54
CA PHE A 500 7.07 -0.18 -17.85
C PHE A 500 7.61 1.17 -17.38
N TYR A 501 7.04 1.75 -16.31
CA TYR A 501 7.49 3.03 -15.79
C TYR A 501 9.00 3.03 -15.52
N ASN A 502 9.73 3.94 -16.16
CA ASN A 502 11.18 4.09 -16.01
C ASN A 502 12.00 2.85 -16.41
N CYS A 503 11.50 2.01 -17.32
CA CYS A 503 12.28 0.97 -18.02
C CYS A 503 13.23 1.61 -19.04
N SER A 504 14.24 2.33 -18.56
CA SER A 504 15.07 3.21 -19.39
C SER A 504 15.86 2.50 -20.49
N SER A 505 16.10 1.19 -20.36
CA SER A 505 16.86 0.38 -21.33
C SER A 505 15.98 -0.42 -22.29
N LEU A 506 14.65 -0.41 -22.11
CA LEU A 506 13.73 -1.14 -22.97
C LEU A 506 13.85 -0.59 -24.39
N SER A 507 14.42 -1.36 -25.30
CA SER A 507 14.66 -0.94 -26.69
C SER A 507 13.61 -1.48 -27.65
N LYS A 508 13.05 -2.65 -27.35
CA LYS A 508 12.09 -3.37 -28.20
C LYS A 508 10.89 -3.87 -27.41
N LEU A 509 9.70 -3.45 -27.84
CA LEU A 509 8.43 -3.96 -27.35
C LEU A 509 7.62 -4.60 -28.49
N THR A 510 7.23 -5.86 -28.34
CA THR A 510 6.32 -6.57 -29.25
C THR A 510 5.05 -6.92 -28.50
N LEU A 511 3.92 -6.33 -28.89
CA LEU A 511 2.60 -6.66 -28.38
C LEU A 511 1.95 -7.70 -29.30
N LEU A 512 1.44 -8.80 -28.74
CA LEU A 512 0.79 -9.87 -29.52
C LEU A 512 -0.69 -9.61 -29.73
N GLU A 513 -1.27 -10.34 -30.69
CA GLU A 513 -2.71 -10.34 -30.93
C GLU A 513 -3.49 -10.70 -29.66
N GLY A 514 -4.52 -9.91 -29.37
CA GLY A 514 -5.29 -9.95 -28.13
C GLY A 514 -5.13 -8.70 -27.27
N VAL A 515 -4.02 -7.95 -27.41
CA VAL A 515 -3.81 -6.69 -26.67
C VAL A 515 -4.73 -5.61 -27.21
N SER A 516 -5.71 -5.21 -26.40
CA SER A 516 -6.78 -4.27 -26.78
C SER A 516 -6.48 -2.81 -26.44
N SER A 517 -5.68 -2.54 -25.40
CA SER A 517 -5.30 -1.19 -24.98
C SER A 517 -3.88 -1.07 -24.45
N ILE A 518 -3.33 0.14 -24.56
CA ILE A 518 -2.17 0.62 -23.79
C ILE A 518 -2.66 1.69 -22.82
N GLU A 519 -2.55 1.43 -21.53
CA GLU A 519 -3.11 2.26 -20.46
C GLU A 519 -2.28 3.52 -20.15
N ASP A 520 -2.86 4.41 -19.32
CA ASP A 520 -2.23 5.68 -18.94
C ASP A 520 -0.81 5.46 -18.40
N PHE A 521 0.15 6.23 -18.91
CA PHE A 521 1.57 6.19 -18.48
C PHE A 521 2.25 4.81 -18.59
N ALA A 522 1.71 3.86 -19.35
CA ALA A 522 2.21 2.49 -19.42
C ALA A 522 3.70 2.37 -19.78
N LEU A 523 4.24 3.25 -20.63
CA LEU A 523 5.65 3.28 -21.04
C LEU A 523 6.35 4.60 -20.67
N LEU A 524 5.89 5.25 -19.59
CA LEU A 524 6.47 6.51 -19.11
C LEU A 524 7.98 6.35 -18.83
N TYR A 525 8.81 7.19 -19.46
CA TYR A 525 10.28 7.18 -19.37
C TYR A 525 10.99 5.93 -19.93
N CYS A 526 10.41 5.21 -20.89
CA CYS A 526 11.12 4.20 -21.69
C CYS A 526 12.06 4.85 -22.72
N LYS A 527 13.13 5.49 -22.23
CA LYS A 527 14.00 6.38 -23.02
C LYS A 527 14.69 5.71 -24.21
N SER A 528 15.00 4.42 -24.11
CA SER A 528 15.67 3.66 -25.18
C SER A 528 14.72 3.01 -26.18
N LEU A 529 13.40 3.11 -25.98
CA LEU A 529 12.41 2.42 -26.80
C LEU A 529 12.43 2.99 -28.22
N SER A 530 13.04 2.27 -29.16
CA SER A 530 13.14 2.67 -30.56
C SER A 530 12.15 1.94 -31.46
N THR A 531 11.74 0.72 -31.06
CA THR A 531 10.85 -0.13 -31.87
C THR A 531 9.70 -0.66 -31.03
N ILE A 532 8.49 -0.39 -31.51
CA ILE A 532 7.27 -1.01 -31.00
C ILE A 532 6.52 -1.69 -32.15
N ILE A 533 6.14 -2.94 -31.93
CA ILE A 533 5.24 -3.70 -32.80
C ILE A 533 3.90 -3.77 -32.07
N ILE A 534 2.88 -3.13 -32.65
CA ILE A 534 1.50 -3.17 -32.16
C ILE A 534 0.68 -4.19 -32.98
N PRO A 535 -0.26 -4.92 -32.36
CA PRO A 535 -1.13 -5.87 -33.05
C PRO A 535 -2.30 -5.15 -33.74
N ASP A 536 -2.95 -5.86 -34.66
CA ASP A 536 -4.15 -5.36 -35.33
C ASP A 536 -5.33 -5.22 -34.34
N SER A 537 -5.36 -6.05 -33.29
CA SER A 537 -6.36 -6.01 -32.21
C SER A 537 -6.32 -4.79 -31.28
N LEU A 538 -5.27 -3.96 -31.32
CA LEU A 538 -5.16 -2.78 -30.47
C LEU A 538 -6.20 -1.73 -30.85
N THR A 539 -7.05 -1.33 -29.92
CA THR A 539 -8.13 -0.35 -30.13
C THR A 539 -7.84 1.03 -29.53
N THR A 540 -7.10 1.06 -28.41
CA THR A 540 -6.94 2.27 -27.59
C THR A 540 -5.49 2.52 -27.15
N ILE A 541 -5.02 3.75 -27.31
CA ILE A 541 -3.81 4.29 -26.65
C ILE A 541 -4.23 5.43 -25.72
N ASN A 542 -4.07 5.24 -24.41
CA ASN A 542 -4.49 6.19 -23.38
C ASN A 542 -3.52 7.38 -23.19
N ASN A 543 -3.87 8.29 -22.27
CA ASN A 543 -3.13 9.54 -22.09
C ASN A 543 -1.69 9.26 -21.64
N PHE A 544 -0.73 9.97 -22.23
CA PHE A 544 0.68 9.91 -21.83
C PHE A 544 1.29 8.49 -21.88
N ALA A 545 0.72 7.56 -22.65
CA ALA A 545 1.18 6.18 -22.73
C ALA A 545 2.68 6.05 -23.09
N PHE A 546 3.22 6.92 -23.95
CA PHE A 546 4.63 6.95 -24.39
C PHE A 546 5.37 8.19 -23.89
N PHE A 547 4.97 8.75 -22.75
CA PHE A 547 5.54 10.01 -22.26
C PHE A 547 7.05 9.87 -22.00
N TYR A 548 7.86 10.73 -22.62
CA TYR A 548 9.33 10.70 -22.61
C TYR A 548 9.96 9.38 -23.11
N CYS A 549 9.40 8.78 -24.17
CA CYS A 549 10.08 7.74 -24.97
C CYS A 549 11.01 8.39 -26.02
N ASN A 550 12.12 9.00 -25.57
CA ASN A 550 12.97 9.85 -26.41
C ASN A 550 13.48 9.18 -27.71
N SER A 551 13.77 7.87 -27.68
CA SER A 551 14.33 7.14 -28.83
C SER A 551 13.29 6.69 -29.86
N LEU A 552 12.00 6.80 -29.56
CA LEU A 552 10.95 6.39 -30.47
C LEU A 552 10.98 7.32 -31.69
N SER A 553 11.21 6.77 -32.89
CA SER A 553 11.47 7.57 -34.09
C SER A 553 10.39 7.46 -35.17
N SER A 554 9.68 6.33 -35.20
CA SER A 554 8.53 6.13 -36.07
C SER A 554 7.47 5.27 -35.37
N PHE A 555 6.22 5.43 -35.80
CA PHE A 555 5.08 4.64 -35.34
C PHE A 555 4.26 4.21 -36.54
N LEU A 556 3.92 2.92 -36.66
CA LEU A 556 3.21 2.37 -37.82
C LEU A 556 1.78 2.00 -37.45
N LEU A 557 0.82 2.47 -38.24
CA LEU A 557 -0.59 2.07 -38.18
C LEU A 557 -0.92 1.24 -39.44
N GLY A 558 -1.13 -0.06 -39.26
CA GLY A 558 -1.37 -1.02 -40.35
C GLY A 558 -2.77 -0.94 -40.98
N ALA A 559 -2.93 -1.59 -42.13
CA ALA A 559 -4.20 -1.64 -42.89
C ALA A 559 -5.36 -2.32 -42.14
N HIS A 560 -5.02 -3.26 -41.26
CA HIS A 560 -5.97 -4.06 -40.49
C HIS A 560 -6.08 -3.59 -39.02
N SER A 561 -5.41 -2.48 -38.67
CA SER A 561 -5.42 -1.96 -37.32
C SER A 561 -6.82 -1.53 -36.89
N LEU A 562 -7.26 -2.02 -35.74
CA LEU A 562 -8.49 -1.62 -35.06
C LEU A 562 -8.31 -0.36 -34.20
N LEU A 563 -7.13 0.27 -34.25
CA LEU A 563 -6.81 1.43 -33.41
C LEU A 563 -7.65 2.62 -33.86
N ASN A 564 -8.71 2.89 -33.12
CA ASN A 564 -9.67 3.98 -33.39
C ASN A 564 -9.61 5.09 -32.33
N ILE A 565 -9.01 4.83 -31.16
CA ILE A 565 -8.87 5.82 -30.09
C ILE A 565 -7.38 6.00 -29.77
N VAL A 566 -6.89 7.21 -30.01
CA VAL A 566 -5.61 7.68 -29.48
C VAL A 566 -5.91 8.94 -28.68
N TYR A 567 -5.57 8.95 -27.40
CA TYR A 567 -5.74 10.13 -26.56
C TYR A 567 -4.57 11.10 -26.77
N GLY A 568 -4.86 12.40 -26.71
CA GLY A 568 -3.83 13.42 -26.87
C GLY A 568 -2.79 13.37 -25.75
N GLY A 569 -1.58 13.84 -26.05
CA GLY A 569 -0.45 13.81 -25.13
C GLY A 569 0.25 12.45 -25.03
N ALA A 570 -0.25 11.40 -25.71
CA ALA A 570 0.35 10.06 -25.73
C ALA A 570 1.85 10.07 -26.06
N PHE A 571 2.32 10.99 -26.92
CA PHE A 571 3.70 11.05 -27.41
C PHE A 571 4.50 12.27 -26.93
N ILE A 572 4.09 12.95 -25.86
CA ILE A 572 4.86 14.09 -25.34
C ILE A 572 6.24 13.61 -24.86
N GLY A 573 7.30 14.33 -25.23
CA GLY A 573 8.67 13.95 -24.88
C GLY A 573 9.29 12.89 -25.81
N CYS A 574 8.57 12.39 -26.81
CA CYS A 574 9.14 11.57 -27.90
C CYS A 574 9.90 12.45 -28.89
N GLU A 575 11.07 12.95 -28.49
CA GLU A 575 11.84 13.95 -29.23
C GLU A 575 12.26 13.50 -30.64
N ASN A 576 12.47 12.20 -30.85
CA ASN A 576 12.85 11.65 -32.16
C ASN A 576 11.65 11.23 -33.03
N LEU A 577 10.42 11.21 -32.49
CA LEU A 577 9.24 10.71 -33.20
C LEU A 577 8.76 11.75 -34.19
N VAL A 578 9.28 11.76 -35.41
CA VAL A 578 8.96 12.80 -36.41
C VAL A 578 7.82 12.41 -37.35
N THR A 579 7.44 11.13 -37.39
CA THR A 579 6.43 10.62 -38.32
C THR A 579 5.59 9.50 -37.71
N ILE A 580 4.30 9.50 -38.03
CA ILE A 580 3.39 8.37 -37.81
C ILE A 580 2.93 7.91 -39.20
N ASN A 581 3.26 6.68 -39.59
CA ASN A 581 2.79 6.12 -40.85
C ASN A 581 1.34 5.63 -40.69
N ALA A 582 0.41 6.52 -41.03
CA ALA A 582 -1.02 6.24 -41.05
C ALA A 582 -1.58 6.03 -42.47
N SER A 583 -0.72 5.79 -43.48
CA SER A 583 -1.14 5.73 -44.89
C SER A 583 -2.15 4.63 -45.21
N LEU A 584 -2.14 3.55 -44.43
CA LEU A 584 -3.05 2.42 -44.54
C LEU A 584 -4.12 2.40 -43.44
N SER A 585 -4.09 3.32 -42.47
CA SER A 585 -5.00 3.29 -41.34
C SER A 585 -6.45 3.59 -41.77
N PRO A 586 -7.44 2.79 -41.33
CA PRO A 586 -8.85 3.10 -41.61
C PRO A 586 -9.42 4.22 -40.71
N PHE A 587 -8.75 4.57 -39.61
CA PHE A 587 -9.28 5.48 -38.59
C PHE A 587 -8.52 6.80 -38.47
N HIS A 588 -7.29 6.88 -38.96
CA HIS A 588 -6.40 7.99 -38.69
C HIS A 588 -5.74 8.54 -39.95
N ARG A 589 -5.43 9.84 -39.94
CA ARG A 589 -4.55 10.47 -40.92
C ARG A 589 -3.40 11.17 -40.21
N PHE A 590 -2.23 11.15 -40.85
CA PHE A 590 -1.08 11.89 -40.38
C PHE A 590 -0.57 12.81 -41.49
N SER A 591 -0.60 14.11 -41.24
CA SER A 591 -0.16 15.14 -42.18
C SER A 591 0.39 16.35 -41.43
N ASN A 592 1.47 16.96 -41.94
CA ASN A 592 2.07 18.18 -41.38
C ASN A 592 2.38 18.13 -39.86
N GLY A 593 2.75 16.95 -39.35
CA GLY A 593 3.06 16.75 -37.93
C GLY A 593 1.84 16.50 -37.03
N ALA A 594 0.63 16.52 -37.57
CA ALA A 594 -0.61 16.26 -36.83
C ALA A 594 -1.17 14.87 -37.15
N LEU A 595 -1.61 14.16 -36.11
CA LEU A 595 -2.48 13.00 -36.20
C LEU A 595 -3.92 13.45 -35.96
N THR A 596 -4.81 13.06 -36.86
CA THR A 596 -6.25 13.33 -36.81
C THR A 596 -7.04 12.04 -36.93
N ASP A 597 -8.34 12.12 -36.69
CA ASP A 597 -9.27 11.12 -37.20
C ASP A 597 -9.27 11.08 -38.75
N PHE A 598 -9.88 10.05 -39.33
CA PHE A 598 -9.88 9.83 -40.78
C PHE A 598 -10.53 10.97 -41.57
N ASN A 599 -11.52 11.65 -40.99
CA ASN A 599 -12.24 12.74 -41.65
C ASN A 599 -11.60 14.12 -41.40
N GLU A 600 -10.47 14.18 -40.68
CA GLU A 600 -9.81 15.41 -40.26
C GLU A 600 -10.78 16.37 -39.54
N THR A 601 -11.69 15.82 -38.73
CA THR A 601 -12.67 16.55 -37.91
C THR A 601 -12.21 16.73 -36.47
N ASN A 602 -11.26 15.91 -36.00
CA ASN A 602 -10.68 16.00 -34.68
C ASN A 602 -9.15 15.90 -34.74
N LEU A 603 -8.45 16.91 -34.24
CA LEU A 603 -7.01 16.86 -34.08
C LEU A 603 -6.68 16.16 -32.77
N ILE A 604 -6.05 15.00 -32.87
CA ILE A 604 -5.76 14.14 -31.73
C ILE A 604 -4.46 14.58 -31.04
N THR A 605 -3.38 14.66 -31.81
CA THR A 605 -2.07 15.07 -31.30
C THR A 605 -1.23 15.65 -32.42
N PHE A 606 -0.44 16.66 -32.09
CA PHE A 606 0.62 17.22 -32.91
C PHE A 606 1.94 16.79 -32.30
N LEU A 607 2.84 16.24 -33.10
CA LEU A 607 4.11 15.73 -32.61
C LEU A 607 5.00 16.88 -32.13
N PRO A 608 5.44 16.90 -30.85
CA PRO A 608 6.29 17.98 -30.34
C PRO A 608 7.64 18.11 -31.07
N SER A 609 8.12 17.02 -31.66
CA SER A 609 9.31 16.93 -32.51
C SER A 609 9.13 17.57 -33.89
N SER A 610 7.89 17.90 -34.29
CA SER A 610 7.60 18.47 -35.60
C SER A 610 8.39 19.75 -35.82
N LYS A 611 8.94 19.88 -37.03
CA LYS A 611 9.68 21.08 -37.46
C LYS A 611 8.76 22.20 -37.94
N ALA A 612 7.45 21.95 -38.03
CA ALA A 612 6.50 22.95 -38.51
C ALA A 612 6.39 24.11 -37.50
N THR A 613 6.66 25.32 -37.98
CA THR A 613 6.49 26.56 -37.20
C THR A 613 5.09 27.13 -37.34
N THR A 614 4.38 26.78 -38.41
CA THR A 614 3.01 27.20 -38.68
C THR A 614 2.17 25.94 -38.89
N PHE A 615 1.06 25.82 -38.17
CA PHE A 615 0.05 24.80 -38.43
C PHE A 615 -1.24 25.44 -38.93
N VAL A 616 -1.65 25.07 -40.14
CA VAL A 616 -2.93 25.48 -40.70
C VAL A 616 -3.93 24.38 -40.42
N VAL A 617 -4.94 24.72 -39.61
CA VAL A 617 -5.98 23.77 -39.22
C VAL A 617 -6.91 23.53 -40.42
N PRO A 618 -7.16 22.26 -40.81
CA PRO A 618 -8.09 21.89 -41.86
C PRO A 618 -9.48 22.52 -41.71
N GLN A 619 -10.13 22.85 -42.83
CA GLN A 619 -11.47 23.45 -42.81
C GLN A 619 -12.56 22.50 -42.29
N THR A 620 -12.29 21.20 -42.32
CA THR A 620 -13.13 20.12 -41.78
C THR A 620 -13.10 20.04 -40.26
N MET A 621 -12.11 20.67 -39.60
CA MET A 621 -11.86 20.51 -38.18
C MET A 621 -13.00 21.06 -37.32
N ILE A 622 -13.51 20.21 -36.44
CA ILE A 622 -14.55 20.50 -35.45
C ILE A 622 -13.93 20.66 -34.06
N SER A 623 -12.94 19.83 -33.70
CA SER A 623 -12.32 19.88 -32.37
C SER A 623 -10.81 19.77 -32.39
N ILE A 624 -10.17 20.47 -31.44
CA ILE A 624 -8.79 20.22 -31.02
C ILE A 624 -8.83 19.41 -29.73
N GLY A 625 -8.25 18.21 -29.74
CA GLY A 625 -8.21 17.31 -28.60
C GLY A 625 -7.47 17.85 -27.38
N ASN A 626 -7.70 17.22 -26.23
CA ASN A 626 -6.95 17.51 -25.00
C ASN A 626 -5.46 17.24 -25.22
N TYR A 627 -4.58 18.09 -24.69
CA TYR A 627 -3.11 17.98 -24.81
C TYR A 627 -2.56 17.96 -26.25
N ALA A 628 -3.38 18.24 -27.26
CA ALA A 628 -3.08 18.06 -28.67
C ALA A 628 -1.72 18.64 -29.11
N PHE A 629 -1.42 19.88 -28.76
CA PHE A 629 -0.18 20.60 -29.05
C PHE A 629 0.74 20.74 -27.83
N MET A 630 0.48 20.03 -26.74
CA MET A 630 1.23 20.22 -25.50
C MET A 630 2.75 20.03 -25.74
N SER A 631 3.54 20.96 -25.22
CA SER A 631 5.01 21.01 -25.37
C SER A 631 5.54 21.15 -26.79
N CYS A 632 4.73 21.57 -27.76
CA CYS A 632 5.17 21.81 -29.15
C CYS A 632 6.00 23.10 -29.28
N ASN A 633 7.26 23.03 -28.85
CA ASN A 633 8.16 24.18 -28.70
C ASN A 633 8.65 24.81 -30.00
N ASN A 634 8.40 24.19 -31.16
CA ASN A 634 8.71 24.76 -32.48
C ASN A 634 7.54 25.56 -33.08
N LEU A 635 6.33 25.34 -32.56
CA LEU A 635 5.12 25.95 -33.10
C LEU A 635 5.08 27.45 -32.74
N ILE A 636 5.02 28.30 -33.76
CA ILE A 636 4.96 29.76 -33.65
C ILE A 636 3.56 30.26 -33.97
N ARG A 637 2.88 29.65 -34.95
CA ARG A 637 1.59 30.10 -35.46
C ARG A 637 0.60 28.96 -35.62
N VAL A 638 -0.66 29.21 -35.27
CA VAL A 638 -1.78 28.30 -35.55
C VAL A 638 -2.89 29.08 -36.23
N ILE A 639 -3.29 28.64 -37.42
CA ILE A 639 -4.24 29.34 -38.28
C ILE A 639 -5.46 28.45 -38.52
N PHE A 640 -6.59 28.83 -37.93
CA PHE A 640 -7.87 28.16 -38.12
C PHE A 640 -8.60 28.83 -39.29
N SER A 641 -8.51 28.21 -40.47
CA SER A 641 -9.02 28.76 -41.74
C SER A 641 -10.46 28.34 -42.09
N GLY A 642 -11.09 27.50 -41.26
CA GLY A 642 -12.48 27.05 -41.43
C GLY A 642 -13.44 27.61 -40.40
N ASN A 643 -14.74 27.46 -40.65
CA ASN A 643 -15.82 27.93 -39.78
C ASN A 643 -16.48 26.82 -38.94
N LYS A 644 -15.91 25.60 -38.92
CA LYS A 644 -16.49 24.43 -38.26
C LYS A 644 -15.96 24.15 -36.86
N LEU A 645 -14.89 24.84 -36.43
CA LEU A 645 -14.29 24.59 -35.12
C LEU A 645 -15.26 24.97 -34.00
N GLU A 646 -15.60 23.99 -33.17
CA GLU A 646 -16.50 24.11 -32.02
C GLU A 646 -15.75 24.09 -30.69
N GLN A 647 -14.64 23.33 -30.59
CA GLN A 647 -13.99 23.09 -29.29
C GLN A 647 -12.46 23.12 -29.36
N ILE A 648 -11.83 23.73 -28.35
CA ILE A 648 -10.39 23.63 -28.07
C ILE A 648 -10.21 22.92 -26.72
N GLY A 649 -9.49 21.80 -26.69
CA GLY A 649 -9.40 20.91 -25.52
C GLY A 649 -8.59 21.42 -24.33
N TYR A 650 -8.71 20.70 -23.21
CA TYR A 650 -7.95 20.89 -21.96
C TYR A 650 -6.43 20.80 -22.21
N GLN A 651 -5.67 21.76 -21.69
CA GLN A 651 -4.21 21.85 -21.85
C GLN A 651 -3.70 21.66 -23.30
N SER A 652 -4.55 21.94 -24.30
CA SER A 652 -4.26 21.65 -25.71
C SER A 652 -3.00 22.32 -26.22
N PHE A 653 -2.68 23.55 -25.82
CA PHE A 653 -1.45 24.28 -26.18
C PHE A 653 -0.51 24.47 -24.99
N LYS A 654 -0.64 23.67 -23.93
CA LYS A 654 0.18 23.83 -22.73
C LYS A 654 1.67 23.79 -23.07
N ASP A 655 2.43 24.72 -22.51
CA ASP A 655 3.90 24.81 -22.68
C ASP A 655 4.38 24.98 -24.14
N CYS A 656 3.55 25.51 -25.04
CA CYS A 656 3.98 25.94 -26.37
C CYS A 656 4.77 27.26 -26.30
N LYS A 657 6.03 27.21 -25.84
CA LYS A 657 6.81 28.41 -25.47
C LYS A 657 7.03 29.43 -26.61
N LYS A 658 7.04 28.98 -27.87
CA LYS A 658 7.24 29.85 -29.05
C LYS A 658 5.93 30.28 -29.72
N LEU A 659 4.78 29.80 -29.27
CA LEU A 659 3.49 30.12 -29.88
C LEU A 659 3.16 31.59 -29.64
N SER A 660 3.27 32.40 -30.69
CA SER A 660 3.11 33.85 -30.63
C SER A 660 1.91 34.36 -31.41
N PHE A 661 1.25 33.51 -32.19
CA PHE A 661 0.11 33.90 -33.01
C PHE A 661 -0.93 32.79 -33.14
N VAL A 662 -2.18 33.10 -32.81
CA VAL A 662 -3.32 32.19 -32.97
C VAL A 662 -4.46 32.92 -33.70
N PHE A 663 -4.88 32.40 -34.85
CA PHE A 663 -5.95 32.99 -35.66
C PHE A 663 -7.19 32.09 -35.67
N VAL A 664 -8.31 32.52 -35.09
CA VAL A 664 -9.55 31.74 -34.95
C VAL A 664 -10.78 32.51 -35.44
N MET A 665 -11.20 32.26 -36.67
CA MET A 665 -12.39 32.91 -37.27
C MET A 665 -13.66 32.06 -37.28
N SER A 666 -13.70 30.99 -36.48
CA SER A 666 -14.88 30.13 -36.39
C SER A 666 -15.99 30.77 -35.57
N SER A 667 -17.14 31.04 -36.21
CA SER A 667 -18.38 31.42 -35.52
C SER A 667 -18.90 30.32 -34.60
N ASN A 668 -18.54 29.07 -34.88
CA ASN A 668 -19.04 27.89 -34.17
C ASN A 668 -18.25 27.58 -32.89
N LEU A 669 -17.17 28.32 -32.56
CA LEU A 669 -16.39 28.02 -31.35
C LEU A 669 -17.24 28.22 -30.09
N GLU A 670 -17.50 27.15 -29.36
CA GLU A 670 -18.38 27.10 -28.18
C GLU A 670 -17.61 26.93 -26.88
N SER A 671 -16.41 26.35 -26.91
CA SER A 671 -15.62 26.15 -25.70
C SER A 671 -14.11 26.12 -25.95
N ILE A 672 -13.38 26.58 -24.93
CA ILE A 672 -11.94 26.40 -24.79
C ILE A 672 -11.72 25.73 -23.42
N GLY A 673 -10.90 24.70 -23.34
CA GLY A 673 -10.65 23.90 -22.15
C GLY A 673 -9.84 24.65 -21.08
N VAL A 674 -9.92 24.17 -19.84
CA VAL A 674 -9.11 24.69 -18.72
C VAL A 674 -7.62 24.60 -19.09
N GLU A 675 -6.86 25.64 -18.75
CA GLU A 675 -5.41 25.70 -18.98
C GLU A 675 -4.96 25.47 -20.44
N ALA A 676 -5.84 25.66 -21.42
CA ALA A 676 -5.52 25.41 -22.83
C ALA A 676 -4.23 26.11 -23.30
N PHE A 677 -3.94 27.32 -22.80
CA PHE A 677 -2.78 28.13 -23.19
C PHE A 677 -1.79 28.39 -22.04
N ILE A 678 -1.82 27.60 -20.96
CA ILE A 678 -0.86 27.77 -19.86
C ILE A 678 0.57 27.55 -20.36
N GLY A 679 1.53 28.37 -19.92
CA GLY A 679 2.92 28.26 -20.39
C GLY A 679 3.19 28.79 -21.81
N CYS A 680 2.26 29.57 -22.39
CA CYS A 680 2.41 30.27 -23.68
C CYS A 680 2.69 31.77 -23.48
N PRO A 681 3.92 32.18 -23.06
CA PRO A 681 4.18 33.56 -22.65
C PRO A 681 4.00 34.58 -23.78
N LEU A 682 4.16 34.18 -25.04
CA LEU A 682 4.07 35.09 -26.18
C LEU A 682 2.63 35.40 -26.59
N LEU A 683 1.64 34.64 -26.11
CA LEU A 683 0.22 34.93 -26.30
C LEU A 683 -0.33 36.03 -25.38
N THR A 684 0.55 36.70 -24.63
CA THR A 684 0.22 37.88 -23.82
C THR A 684 0.51 39.20 -24.53
N ARG A 685 1.09 39.15 -25.74
CA ARG A 685 1.48 40.31 -26.54
C ARG A 685 0.29 40.87 -27.31
N CYS A 686 0.35 42.15 -27.65
CA CYS A 686 -0.74 42.80 -28.38
C CYS A 686 -0.94 42.17 -29.76
N GLY A 687 -2.18 41.81 -30.09
CA GLY A 687 -2.56 41.18 -31.36
C GLY A 687 -2.04 39.75 -31.55
N SER A 688 -1.66 39.04 -30.47
CA SER A 688 -1.21 37.65 -30.56
C SER A 688 -2.35 36.65 -30.77
N ILE A 689 -3.61 37.03 -30.51
CA ILE A 689 -4.78 36.22 -30.82
C ILE A 689 -5.74 37.06 -31.67
N PHE A 690 -6.06 36.55 -32.86
CA PHE A 690 -7.06 37.14 -33.74
C PHE A 690 -8.30 36.27 -33.76
N CYS A 691 -9.45 36.77 -33.32
CA CYS A 691 -10.71 36.03 -33.35
C CYS A 691 -11.94 36.95 -33.44
N LEU A 692 -13.13 36.37 -33.67
CA LEU A 692 -14.38 37.15 -33.71
C LEU A 692 -14.65 37.84 -32.35
N PRO A 693 -15.10 39.10 -32.32
CA PRO A 693 -15.35 39.83 -31.06
C PRO A 693 -16.25 39.09 -30.06
N GLN A 694 -17.28 38.40 -30.55
CA GLN A 694 -18.17 37.59 -29.71
C GLN A 694 -17.48 36.37 -29.04
N LYS A 695 -16.24 36.05 -29.40
CA LYS A 695 -15.47 34.92 -28.85
C LYS A 695 -14.36 35.36 -27.88
N PHE A 696 -14.16 36.67 -27.66
CA PHE A 696 -13.10 37.19 -26.78
C PHE A 696 -13.16 36.61 -25.37
N GLN A 697 -14.35 36.52 -24.79
CA GLN A 697 -14.52 36.06 -23.42
C GLN A 697 -14.00 34.63 -23.21
N TYR A 698 -14.13 33.74 -24.21
CA TYR A 698 -13.59 32.37 -24.12
C TYR A 698 -12.08 32.34 -23.91
N PHE A 699 -11.32 33.28 -24.47
CA PHE A 699 -9.88 33.38 -24.28
C PHE A 699 -9.53 34.04 -22.94
N ILE A 700 -10.25 35.11 -22.59
CA ILE A 700 -10.05 35.84 -21.32
C ILE A 700 -10.28 34.93 -20.11
N ASP A 701 -11.34 34.12 -20.14
CA ASP A 701 -11.66 33.14 -19.10
C ASP A 701 -10.57 32.06 -18.92
N ARG A 702 -9.66 31.92 -19.90
CA ARG A 702 -8.52 30.99 -19.88
C ARG A 702 -7.19 31.67 -19.61
N GLY A 703 -7.22 32.91 -19.12
CA GLY A 703 -6.04 33.65 -18.67
C GLY A 703 -5.29 34.39 -19.79
N ILE A 704 -5.87 34.49 -20.99
CA ILE A 704 -5.32 35.37 -22.04
C ILE A 704 -5.69 36.83 -21.72
N PRO A 705 -4.74 37.76 -21.64
CA PRO A 705 -5.05 39.14 -21.34
C PRO A 705 -5.76 39.81 -22.51
N ALA A 706 -6.68 40.73 -22.22
CA ALA A 706 -7.48 41.42 -23.25
C ALA A 706 -6.64 42.19 -24.28
N ILE A 707 -5.41 42.59 -23.93
CA ILE A 707 -4.47 43.22 -24.87
C ILE A 707 -4.12 42.30 -26.06
N SER A 708 -4.13 40.99 -25.85
CA SER A 708 -3.81 39.99 -26.87
C SER A 708 -4.83 39.91 -28.00
N LEU A 709 -6.05 40.41 -27.76
CA LEU A 709 -7.20 40.35 -28.67
C LEU A 709 -7.44 41.67 -29.42
N LYS A 710 -6.55 42.66 -29.28
CA LYS A 710 -6.71 43.95 -29.95
C LYS A 710 -6.25 43.90 -31.41
N ASP A 711 -7.06 44.49 -32.29
CA ASP A 711 -6.72 44.70 -33.70
C ASP A 711 -5.69 45.82 -33.91
N GLU A 712 -5.69 46.83 -33.04
CA GLU A 712 -4.79 47.98 -33.10
C GLU A 712 -3.88 48.05 -31.86
N CYS A 713 -2.56 48.04 -32.11
CA CYS A 713 -1.53 48.06 -31.09
C CYS A 713 -0.78 49.40 -31.10
N SER A 714 -0.83 50.14 -29.99
CA SER A 714 -0.24 51.47 -29.86
C SER A 714 1.29 51.50 -29.77
N ASP A 715 1.94 50.34 -29.65
CA ASP A 715 3.38 50.24 -29.38
C ASP A 715 4.06 49.18 -30.29
N SER A 716 4.99 49.62 -31.14
CA SER A 716 5.63 48.79 -32.17
C SER A 716 6.58 47.72 -31.62
N GLN A 717 6.98 47.80 -30.35
CA GLN A 717 7.83 46.78 -29.70
C GLN A 717 7.03 45.61 -29.08
N LEU A 718 5.70 45.75 -28.94
CA LEU A 718 4.79 44.77 -28.33
C LEU A 718 3.76 44.20 -29.31
N SER A 719 3.83 44.61 -30.58
CA SER A 719 2.90 44.23 -31.65
C SER A 719 3.38 43.00 -32.42
N CYS A 720 2.52 42.00 -32.56
CA CYS A 720 2.70 40.90 -33.52
C CYS A 720 2.21 41.27 -34.95
N ILE A 721 1.59 42.44 -35.11
CA ILE A 721 1.03 42.95 -36.36
C ILE A 721 1.98 44.04 -36.90
N PRO A 722 2.50 43.93 -38.14
CA PRO A 722 3.30 45.00 -38.72
C PRO A 722 2.46 46.27 -38.87
N ASN A 723 2.97 47.38 -38.32
CA ASN A 723 2.29 48.68 -38.35
C ASN A 723 2.10 49.19 -39.78
N LYS A 724 0.85 49.63 -40.06
CA LYS A 724 0.29 50.30 -41.25
C LYS A 724 -0.26 49.39 -42.34
N TYR A 725 -1.58 49.19 -42.36
CA TYR A 725 -2.44 49.49 -43.52
C TYR A 725 -3.86 49.87 -43.04
N SER A 726 -4.40 50.95 -43.62
CA SER A 726 -5.70 51.53 -43.27
C SER A 726 -6.86 50.64 -43.69
N ILE A 727 -7.91 50.64 -42.87
CA ILE A 727 -9.16 49.87 -42.96
C ILE A 727 -10.04 50.35 -44.12
N SER A 728 -9.62 50.15 -45.38
CA SER A 728 -10.46 50.55 -46.53
C SER A 728 -10.45 49.64 -47.75
N ASP A 729 -10.02 48.39 -47.67
CA ASP A 729 -10.24 47.42 -48.77
C ASP A 729 -10.39 45.98 -48.26
N PHE A 730 -11.60 45.68 -47.78
CA PHE A 730 -12.02 44.36 -47.26
C PHE A 730 -12.44 43.37 -48.37
N ALA A 731 -11.86 43.49 -49.59
CA ALA A 731 -12.21 42.67 -50.76
C ALA A 731 -11.10 41.74 -51.28
N ASN A 732 -9.91 41.71 -50.66
CA ASN A 732 -8.78 40.86 -51.10
C ASN A 732 -8.30 39.88 -50.02
N THR A 733 -9.23 39.13 -49.43
CA THR A 733 -9.01 38.11 -48.37
C THR A 733 -8.15 36.90 -48.81
N LEU A 734 -7.66 36.85 -50.05
CA LEU A 734 -6.83 35.76 -50.58
C LEU A 734 -5.32 36.09 -50.66
N ILE A 735 -4.91 37.36 -50.54
CA ILE A 735 -3.50 37.76 -50.69
C ILE A 735 -2.74 37.80 -49.35
N TYR A 736 -3.43 38.05 -48.22
CA TYR A 736 -2.79 38.13 -46.89
C TYR A 736 -2.31 36.77 -46.33
N ILE A 737 -2.75 35.65 -46.91
CA ILE A 737 -2.25 34.32 -46.56
C ILE A 737 -0.87 34.05 -47.20
N PHE A 738 -0.51 34.72 -48.29
CA PHE A 738 0.75 34.45 -49.01
C PHE A 738 1.99 35.21 -48.52
N ILE A 739 1.83 36.22 -47.65
CA ILE A 739 2.97 37.02 -47.11
C ILE A 739 3.49 36.45 -45.77
N LEU A 740 2.86 35.39 -45.23
CA LEU A 740 3.21 34.77 -43.94
C LEU A 740 3.38 33.24 -43.97
N ILE A 741 3.47 32.63 -45.17
CA ILE A 741 3.90 31.23 -45.37
C ILE A 741 5.42 31.16 -45.46
#